data_AF-A0A8J3UKX9-F1
#
_entry.id   AF-A0A8J3UKX9-F1
#
_cell.length_a   1.000
_cell.length_b   1.000
_cell.length_c   1.000
_cell.angle_alpha   90.00
_cell.angle_beta   90.00
_cell.angle_gamma   90.00
#
_symmetry.space_group_name_H-M   'P 1'
#
loop_
_entity.id
_entity.type
_entity.pdbx_description
1 polymer ?
#
loop_
_entity_poly.entity_id
_entity_poly.type
_entity_poly.pdbx_seq_one_letter_code
_entity_poly.pdbx_strand_id
1 'polypeptide(L)'
;MQRTVSDPSQAVRSPTALLSLQRTSGNLSVAHLVVQRNTYTSDKVKTLLTETAADDVPGAITSDHGAWLGQASDDERIALLNACTGGSSKQAEQAIDLIWHRTQNWRALAAANPGVWQRSVKALPSDGSFFRNLEDAFLEDTEQVARGYLTMNEQYCDSSLTSMAYDRNGKPIIGPPTAEQAKARENPVDQQAAKDLVVLQEKLSEARKIELGTRPVVTGSAESPSTEWVPVYFNPDAAPADYSKSPSAPPYEELKKAYDFGVEAIGDLLSLHPRLYILVRDKIEDTSKTARVSSDTSAGRQDTLTLIATELAATIASIGTTRPMLGKVVAKELTPIHRQLRQGTATSPARPGRNWSNDPVWKPVADMYAERSGDPPWWVKLGLTALEMGVYVIAGLATGGIGFAAAMAIKGAGEAALAAGKAGILTAASRASVSDDTKLADSRKAEEAQSEVKMALAFAALDAVMIGVEVRSLLIAGKVATAEGAQAIKAIEMSGEVLTMERKLLGRVPLAEAEETTALARTKADEVRKLAGEARAAAAKSGGKDAQLEARARMAEAAAERADKAANRVKDLKDKIAISEQAKSAVPKEELGEAFSIGLEGGGELIVTKTGKLFVCQSPCMALTERYAAVISRNRELTQRAVAVRMAEQDAEKLLPGMKAPSAKAVQARLGALAQTFQRDCVLFQRAEEIAGWLHTAESTYPGLKGANLDAAAVVRVLKKGPGVEAAKGQLLEEIAAVQVKSMLATSEGRAKLAGQFAGEALEFIPGHRLRDAQGRQLTDGIIGFWEGPKFRIVTVIESKAGRWSAEGLRYGKQDLQAILTARSRVIRKAFAQNPDAVPNIRALSLDDFIQLYDPEIKAALRRVESEDDWKREALEEVKKRAAAEVRAAGNAREAARIQGMGLKEFSAKFPEKAALADDLVPLPEAGQFALDLERAEQIGGQILDAGNLPQIAEDGKLGKGWAGAQVPSGTWKPTEFVGNRGSVRMQGFVPADANAGQIAANMQSTQGLQGDVAKSGLSTTEFHDIADEIVKRGKNQSK
;
A
#
# COMPACT_ATOMS: atom_id res chain seq x y z
N MET A 1 -11.30 62.45 -47.70
CA MET A 1 -11.45 63.93 -47.65
C MET A 1 -10.25 64.57 -48.33
N GLN A 2 -10.41 64.97 -49.59
CA GLN A 2 -9.44 65.78 -50.32
C GLN A 2 -9.71 67.26 -50.04
N ARG A 3 -8.71 67.99 -49.56
CA ARG A 3 -8.63 69.45 -49.71
C ARG A 3 -7.24 69.80 -50.22
N THR A 4 -7.23 70.30 -51.46
CA THR A 4 -6.13 70.99 -52.11
C THR A 4 -5.70 72.20 -51.29
N VAL A 5 -4.45 72.22 -50.82
CA VAL A 5 -3.78 73.42 -50.36
C VAL A 5 -2.90 73.92 -51.51
N SER A 6 -3.33 75.01 -52.10
CA SER A 6 -2.60 75.83 -53.05
C SER A 6 -1.57 76.69 -52.30
N ASP A 7 -0.32 76.63 -52.75
CA ASP A 7 0.87 77.42 -52.34
C ASP A 7 1.82 76.78 -51.29
N PRO A 8 2.89 76.08 -51.74
CA PRO A 8 3.92 75.50 -50.88
C PRO A 8 4.96 76.51 -50.33
N SER A 9 4.88 77.80 -50.67
CA SER A 9 5.88 78.79 -50.23
C SER A 9 5.61 79.43 -48.85
N GLN A 10 4.40 79.31 -48.30
CA GLN A 10 4.06 79.89 -46.98
C GLN A 10 4.20 78.94 -45.79
N ALA A 11 4.49 77.65 -46.01
CA ALA A 11 4.55 76.65 -44.93
C ALA A 11 5.87 76.61 -44.13
N VAL A 12 6.88 77.41 -44.49
CA VAL A 12 8.27 77.22 -43.98
C VAL A 12 8.61 78.06 -42.73
N ARG A 13 7.72 78.95 -42.24
CA ARG A 13 8.05 79.85 -41.10
C ARG A 13 7.24 79.64 -39.82
N SER A 14 6.42 78.60 -39.74
CA SER A 14 5.77 78.24 -38.48
C SER A 14 6.68 77.30 -37.67
N PRO A 15 7.05 77.63 -36.42
CA PRO A 15 7.75 76.69 -35.52
C PRO A 15 7.02 75.35 -35.39
N THR A 16 5.70 75.35 -35.53
CA THR A 16 4.85 74.14 -35.50
C THR A 16 5.05 73.27 -36.75
N ALA A 17 5.26 73.89 -37.92
CA ALA A 17 5.53 73.17 -39.17
C ALA A 17 6.95 72.56 -39.15
N LEU A 18 7.94 73.27 -38.61
CA LEU A 18 9.31 72.75 -38.41
C LEU A 18 9.35 71.60 -37.38
N LEU A 19 8.63 71.71 -36.27
CA LEU A 19 8.49 70.62 -35.30
C LEU A 19 7.75 69.40 -35.88
N SER A 20 6.75 69.63 -36.73
CA SER A 20 6.05 68.55 -37.43
C SER A 20 6.97 67.85 -38.42
N LEU A 21 7.77 68.61 -39.18
CA LEU A 21 8.79 68.10 -40.10
C LEU A 21 9.89 67.32 -39.38
N GLN A 22 10.39 67.82 -38.24
CA GLN A 22 11.35 67.09 -37.39
C GLN A 22 10.74 65.80 -36.82
N ARG A 23 9.47 65.81 -36.40
CA ARG A 23 8.78 64.60 -35.96
C ARG A 23 8.58 63.60 -37.11
N THR A 24 8.19 64.04 -38.30
CA THR A 24 8.08 63.14 -39.46
C THR A 24 9.42 62.61 -39.93
N SER A 25 10.48 63.44 -39.93
CA SER A 25 11.84 63.01 -40.28
C SER A 25 12.42 62.04 -39.25
N GLY A 26 12.17 62.30 -37.95
CA GLY A 26 12.47 61.37 -36.86
C GLY A 26 11.71 60.05 -37.01
N ASN A 27 10.41 60.10 -37.30
CA ASN A 27 9.59 58.91 -37.51
C ASN A 27 10.01 58.13 -38.77
N LEU A 28 10.39 58.81 -39.85
CA LEU A 28 10.95 58.18 -41.06
C LEU A 28 12.31 57.55 -40.80
N SER A 29 13.17 58.21 -40.02
CA SER A 29 14.48 57.67 -39.63
C SER A 29 14.32 56.46 -38.72
N VAL A 30 13.38 56.49 -37.76
CA VAL A 30 13.02 55.33 -36.93
C VAL A 30 12.43 54.21 -37.78
N ALA A 31 11.54 54.51 -38.73
CA ALA A 31 10.99 53.51 -39.65
C ALA A 31 12.08 52.88 -40.53
N HIS A 32 13.01 53.66 -41.04
CA HIS A 32 14.14 53.18 -41.84
C HIS A 32 15.11 52.33 -41.02
N LEU A 33 15.40 52.72 -39.77
CA LEU A 33 16.18 51.93 -38.83
C LEU A 33 15.47 50.61 -38.48
N VAL A 34 14.15 50.62 -38.28
CA VAL A 34 13.35 49.40 -38.05
C VAL A 34 13.41 48.47 -39.26
N VAL A 35 13.27 49.00 -40.48
CA VAL A 35 13.40 48.22 -41.72
C VAL A 35 14.81 47.64 -41.85
N GLN A 36 15.87 48.44 -41.69
CA GLN A 36 17.25 47.95 -41.76
C GLN A 36 17.55 46.87 -40.71
N ARG A 37 17.01 47.02 -39.49
CA ARG A 37 17.20 46.05 -38.42
C ARG A 37 16.44 44.74 -38.66
N ASN A 38 15.25 44.82 -39.26
CA ASN A 38 14.48 43.65 -39.67
C ASN A 38 15.16 42.89 -40.82
N THR A 39 15.70 43.60 -41.82
CA THR A 39 16.45 42.97 -42.91
C THR A 39 17.71 42.26 -42.39
N TYR A 40 18.49 42.93 -41.54
CA TYR A 40 19.67 42.34 -40.90
C TYR A 40 19.34 41.06 -40.11
N THR A 41 18.21 41.06 -39.41
CA THR A 41 17.77 39.91 -38.62
C THR A 41 17.39 38.73 -39.52
N SER A 42 16.60 38.97 -40.57
CA SER A 42 16.20 37.90 -41.50
C SER A 42 17.40 37.31 -42.25
N ASP A 43 18.35 38.15 -42.68
CA ASP A 43 19.58 37.69 -43.32
C ASP A 43 20.41 36.82 -42.37
N LYS A 44 20.52 37.23 -41.10
CA LYS A 44 21.21 36.44 -40.08
C LYS A 44 20.53 35.09 -39.82
N VAL A 45 19.19 35.03 -39.75
CA VAL A 45 18.48 33.76 -39.61
C VAL A 45 18.71 32.86 -40.82
N LYS A 46 18.63 33.41 -42.04
CA LYS A 46 18.88 32.65 -43.27
C LYS A 46 20.28 32.07 -43.27
N THR A 47 21.31 32.88 -43.01
CA THR A 47 22.71 32.41 -42.89
C THR A 47 22.84 31.27 -41.88
N LEU A 48 22.20 31.37 -40.71
CA LEU A 48 22.22 30.29 -39.72
C LEU A 48 21.54 29.01 -40.20
N LEU A 49 20.42 29.11 -40.92
CA LEU A 49 19.66 27.94 -41.36
C LEU A 49 20.20 27.30 -42.65
N THR A 50 20.87 28.07 -43.52
CA THR A 50 21.31 27.58 -44.84
C THR A 50 22.82 27.39 -44.97
N GLU A 51 23.62 28.17 -44.25
CA GLU A 51 25.09 28.20 -44.44
C GLU A 51 25.85 27.62 -43.24
N THR A 52 25.21 27.52 -42.08
CA THR A 52 25.82 26.95 -40.86
C THR A 52 25.46 25.47 -40.74
N ALA A 53 26.43 24.62 -40.38
CA ALA A 53 26.12 23.22 -40.11
C ALA A 53 25.09 23.15 -38.97
N ALA A 54 24.12 22.23 -39.05
CA ALA A 54 23.01 22.16 -38.11
C ALA A 54 23.48 22.07 -36.63
N ASP A 55 24.61 21.41 -36.38
CA ASP A 55 25.20 21.25 -35.06
C ASP A 55 25.82 22.55 -34.49
N ASP A 56 26.15 23.52 -35.35
CA ASP A 56 26.77 24.81 -34.97
C ASP A 56 25.75 25.92 -34.70
N VAL A 57 24.50 25.75 -35.16
CA VAL A 57 23.41 26.73 -34.98
C VAL A 57 23.20 27.11 -33.52
N PRO A 58 23.16 26.15 -32.55
CA PRO A 58 23.04 26.50 -31.15
C PRO A 58 24.18 27.36 -30.60
N GLY A 59 25.42 27.08 -31.02
CA GLY A 59 26.60 27.83 -30.61
C GLY A 59 26.51 29.29 -31.09
N ALA A 60 26.05 29.50 -32.32
CA ALA A 60 25.87 30.85 -32.86
C ALA A 60 24.80 31.66 -32.10
N ILE A 61 23.65 31.06 -31.78
CA ILE A 61 22.56 31.70 -31.02
C ILE A 61 23.00 32.06 -29.59
N THR A 62 23.75 31.16 -28.94
CA THR A 62 24.20 31.39 -27.56
C THR A 62 25.32 32.41 -27.47
N SER A 63 26.21 32.47 -28.47
CA SER A 63 27.37 33.39 -28.49
C SER A 63 27.01 34.88 -28.42
N ASP A 64 25.83 35.26 -28.93
CA ASP A 64 25.36 36.65 -28.92
C ASP A 64 24.14 36.88 -28.02
N HIS A 65 23.86 35.90 -27.14
CA HIS A 65 22.70 35.88 -26.24
C HIS A 65 21.35 36.09 -26.94
N GLY A 66 21.28 35.74 -28.24
CA GLY A 66 20.06 35.84 -29.02
C GLY A 66 19.50 37.26 -29.12
N ALA A 67 20.35 38.29 -29.07
CA ALA A 67 19.90 39.69 -29.02
C ALA A 67 19.01 40.11 -30.22
N TRP A 68 19.14 39.42 -31.35
CA TRP A 68 18.36 39.62 -32.57
C TRP A 68 17.05 38.82 -32.62
N LEU A 69 16.85 37.82 -31.75
CA LEU A 69 15.66 36.94 -31.76
C LEU A 69 14.34 37.69 -31.53
N GLY A 70 14.39 38.85 -30.87
CA GLY A 70 13.22 39.72 -30.69
C GLY A 70 12.64 40.25 -32.01
N GLN A 71 13.44 40.23 -33.08
CA GLN A 71 13.07 40.73 -34.42
C GLN A 71 12.83 39.62 -35.44
N ALA A 72 13.21 38.38 -35.13
CA ALA A 72 12.89 37.23 -35.96
C ALA A 72 11.36 37.07 -36.05
N SER A 73 10.88 36.71 -37.24
CA SER A 73 9.49 36.29 -37.44
C SER A 73 9.20 34.98 -36.71
N ASP A 74 7.91 34.68 -36.53
CA ASP A 74 7.48 33.45 -35.87
C ASP A 74 7.93 32.19 -36.64
N ASP A 75 7.90 32.22 -37.98
CA ASP A 75 8.39 31.12 -38.82
C ASP A 75 9.91 30.92 -38.68
N GLU A 76 10.66 32.02 -38.66
CA GLU A 76 12.11 32.01 -38.42
C GLU A 76 12.46 31.42 -37.05
N ARG A 77 11.72 31.80 -36.00
CA ARG A 77 11.88 31.22 -34.65
C ARG A 77 11.58 29.73 -34.62
N ILE A 78 10.52 29.28 -35.30
CA ILE A 78 10.16 27.86 -35.38
C ILE A 78 11.24 27.06 -36.13
N ALA A 79 11.80 27.60 -37.21
CA ALA A 79 12.89 26.95 -37.93
C ALA A 79 14.15 26.81 -37.06
N LEU A 80 14.52 27.85 -36.31
CA LEU A 80 15.63 27.82 -35.36
C LEU A 80 15.39 26.82 -34.22
N LEU A 81 14.17 26.76 -33.68
CA LEU A 81 13.80 25.77 -32.65
C LEU A 81 13.93 24.35 -33.17
N ASN A 82 13.49 24.08 -34.41
CA ASN A 82 13.62 22.76 -35.02
C ASN A 82 15.10 22.36 -35.17
N ALA A 83 15.95 23.28 -35.63
CA ALA A 83 17.40 23.05 -35.70
C ALA A 83 18.00 22.73 -34.32
N CYS A 84 17.60 23.45 -33.27
CA CYS A 84 18.12 23.22 -31.93
C CYS A 84 17.58 21.91 -31.29
N THR A 85 16.32 21.52 -31.53
CA THR A 85 15.73 20.32 -30.90
C THR A 85 16.30 18.99 -31.41
N GLY A 86 17.07 18.99 -32.49
CA GLY A 86 17.76 17.79 -33.00
C GLY A 86 19.06 17.46 -32.25
N GLY A 87 19.67 18.44 -31.58
CA GLY A 87 20.93 18.27 -30.86
C GLY A 87 20.73 18.03 -29.35
N SER A 88 21.58 17.21 -28.75
CA SER A 88 21.62 16.98 -27.29
C SER A 88 22.70 17.81 -26.58
N SER A 89 23.18 18.89 -27.21
CA SER A 89 24.26 19.71 -26.65
C SER A 89 23.72 20.72 -25.63
N LYS A 90 24.51 21.05 -24.62
CA LYS A 90 24.17 22.11 -23.65
C LYS A 90 23.92 23.47 -24.33
N GLN A 91 24.53 23.71 -25.48
CA GLN A 91 24.28 24.90 -26.30
C GLN A 91 22.90 24.85 -26.96
N ALA A 92 22.44 23.68 -27.43
CA ALA A 92 21.09 23.49 -27.95
C ALA A 92 20.02 23.82 -26.91
N GLU A 93 20.23 23.35 -25.68
CA GLU A 93 19.38 23.67 -24.53
C GLU A 93 19.32 25.18 -24.27
N GLN A 94 20.47 25.84 -24.14
CA GLN A 94 20.54 27.28 -23.92
C GLN A 94 19.92 28.09 -25.06
N ALA A 95 20.11 27.66 -26.31
CA ALA A 95 19.50 28.29 -27.48
C ALA A 95 17.97 28.17 -27.44
N ILE A 96 17.42 27.00 -27.09
CA ILE A 96 15.97 26.79 -26.94
C ILE A 96 15.40 27.71 -25.85
N ASP A 97 16.04 27.79 -24.66
CA ASP A 97 15.61 28.70 -23.58
C ASP A 97 15.62 30.17 -24.04
N LEU A 98 16.68 30.60 -24.72
CA LEU A 98 16.80 31.96 -25.26
C LEU A 98 15.74 32.29 -26.31
N ILE A 99 15.45 31.38 -27.25
CA ILE A 99 14.43 31.60 -28.28
C ILE A 99 13.05 31.78 -27.64
N TRP A 100 12.66 30.90 -26.73
CA TRP A 100 11.37 31.02 -26.05
C TRP A 100 11.31 32.27 -25.15
N HIS A 101 12.38 32.57 -24.41
CA HIS A 101 12.46 33.75 -23.54
C HIS A 101 12.33 35.07 -24.31
N ARG A 102 12.91 35.16 -25.53
CA ARG A 102 12.86 36.36 -26.37
C ARG A 102 11.57 36.49 -27.19
N THR A 103 10.73 35.46 -27.20
CA THR A 103 9.46 35.46 -27.94
C THR A 103 8.35 36.13 -27.11
N GLN A 104 7.96 37.36 -27.47
CA GLN A 104 6.94 38.12 -26.72
C GLN A 104 5.58 37.40 -26.66
N ASN A 105 5.19 36.73 -27.75
CA ASN A 105 3.93 35.98 -27.84
C ASN A 105 4.16 34.46 -27.83
N TRP A 106 5.09 33.99 -26.99
CA TRP A 106 5.50 32.59 -26.95
C TRP A 106 4.31 31.63 -26.77
N ARG A 107 3.27 32.02 -26.01
CA ARG A 107 2.09 31.16 -25.77
C ARG A 107 1.29 30.93 -27.04
N ALA A 108 1.04 31.97 -27.84
CA ALA A 108 0.34 31.80 -29.11
C ALA A 108 1.21 31.00 -30.11
N LEU A 109 2.52 31.24 -30.13
CA LEU A 109 3.46 30.51 -30.97
C LEU A 109 3.51 29.01 -30.62
N ALA A 110 3.55 28.69 -29.32
CA ALA A 110 3.52 27.32 -28.80
C ALA A 110 2.18 26.62 -29.09
N ALA A 111 1.06 27.34 -28.94
CA ALA A 111 -0.27 26.81 -29.25
C ALA A 111 -0.46 26.53 -30.75
N ALA A 112 0.11 27.37 -31.62
CA ALA A 112 0.10 27.17 -33.06
C ALA A 112 1.03 26.04 -33.52
N ASN A 113 2.08 25.74 -32.74
CA ASN A 113 3.12 24.75 -33.07
C ASN A 113 3.35 23.73 -31.94
N PRO A 114 2.34 22.94 -31.56
CA PRO A 114 2.40 22.07 -30.37
C PRO A 114 3.50 21.01 -30.44
N GLY A 115 3.82 20.51 -31.64
CA GLY A 115 4.89 19.53 -31.82
C GLY A 115 6.30 20.10 -31.58
N VAL A 116 6.53 21.35 -31.99
CA VAL A 116 7.81 22.06 -31.75
C VAL A 116 7.93 22.37 -30.27
N TRP A 117 6.84 22.89 -29.67
CA TRP A 117 6.76 23.16 -28.25
C TRP A 117 7.07 21.92 -27.39
N GLN A 118 6.41 20.79 -27.67
CA GLN A 118 6.62 19.55 -26.92
C GLN A 118 8.07 19.05 -27.04
N ARG A 119 8.69 19.14 -28.22
CA ARG A 119 10.11 18.79 -28.40
C ARG A 119 11.03 19.73 -27.63
N SER A 120 10.77 21.04 -27.66
CA SER A 120 11.54 22.03 -26.89
C SER A 120 11.48 21.74 -25.40
N VAL A 121 10.27 21.52 -24.86
CA VAL A 121 10.07 21.19 -23.43
C VAL A 121 10.87 19.95 -23.03
N LYS A 122 10.87 18.89 -23.88
CA LYS A 122 11.61 17.64 -23.63
C LYS A 122 13.13 17.80 -23.76
N ALA A 123 13.60 18.64 -24.67
CA ALA A 123 15.02 18.79 -24.98
C ALA A 123 15.81 19.56 -23.90
N LEU A 124 15.13 20.26 -23.00
CA LEU A 124 15.78 21.12 -22.02
C LEU A 124 16.16 20.38 -20.72
N PRO A 125 17.08 20.92 -19.91
CA PRO A 125 17.24 20.59 -18.50
C PRO A 125 16.38 21.50 -17.61
N SER A 126 16.32 21.20 -16.31
CA SER A 126 15.60 21.96 -15.30
C SER A 126 16.23 23.32 -14.93
N ASP A 127 17.38 23.67 -15.51
CA ASP A 127 18.13 24.88 -15.14
C ASP A 127 17.83 26.10 -16.04
N GLY A 128 17.16 25.93 -17.18
CA GLY A 128 16.71 27.02 -18.05
C GLY A 128 15.77 28.02 -17.36
N SER A 129 16.00 29.32 -17.54
CA SER A 129 15.30 30.37 -16.80
C SER A 129 13.82 30.50 -17.18
N PHE A 130 13.49 30.29 -18.46
CA PHE A 130 12.12 30.41 -18.95
C PHE A 130 11.28 29.21 -18.52
N PHE A 131 11.80 27.99 -18.67
CA PHE A 131 11.06 26.78 -18.29
C PHE A 131 10.94 26.61 -16.78
N ARG A 132 11.92 27.08 -16.01
CA ARG A 132 11.81 27.17 -14.55
C ARG A 132 10.63 28.03 -14.11
N ASN A 133 10.31 29.12 -14.83
CA ASN A 133 9.13 29.93 -14.52
C ASN A 133 7.82 29.17 -14.79
N LEU A 134 7.78 28.29 -15.80
CA LEU A 134 6.61 27.47 -16.10
C LEU A 134 6.45 26.32 -15.10
N GLU A 135 7.55 25.73 -14.66
CA GLU A 135 7.58 24.76 -13.56
C GLU A 135 7.12 25.41 -12.25
N ASP A 136 7.65 26.58 -11.90
CA ASP A 136 7.19 27.36 -10.76
C ASP A 136 5.69 27.66 -10.83
N ALA A 137 5.17 27.91 -12.03
CA ALA A 137 3.74 28.12 -12.24
C ALA A 137 2.90 26.85 -11.99
N PHE A 138 3.42 25.66 -12.32
CA PHE A 138 2.79 24.37 -12.00
C PHE A 138 2.79 24.10 -10.50
N LEU A 139 3.91 24.41 -9.83
CA LEU A 139 4.05 24.25 -8.37
C LEU A 139 3.16 25.21 -7.61
N GLU A 140 3.05 26.46 -8.05
CA GLU A 140 2.13 27.43 -7.47
C GLU A 140 0.68 26.96 -7.59
N ASP A 141 0.28 26.41 -8.74
CA ASP A 141 -1.07 25.87 -8.91
C ASP A 141 -1.33 24.62 -8.05
N THR A 142 -0.30 23.78 -7.86
CA THR A 142 -0.34 22.64 -6.93
C THR A 142 -0.56 23.12 -5.49
N GLU A 143 0.20 24.14 -5.06
CA GLU A 143 0.03 24.77 -3.75
C GLU A 143 -1.38 25.35 -3.57
N GLN A 144 -1.94 26.01 -4.59
CA GLN A 144 -3.27 26.60 -4.50
C GLN A 144 -4.38 25.55 -4.38
N VAL A 145 -4.30 24.45 -5.13
CA VAL A 145 -5.23 23.33 -4.97
C VAL A 145 -5.12 22.73 -3.56
N ALA A 146 -3.90 22.54 -3.05
CA ALA A 146 -3.67 22.05 -1.70
C ALA A 146 -4.27 22.97 -0.63
N ARG A 147 -4.09 24.29 -0.77
CA ARG A 147 -4.70 25.30 0.11
C ARG A 147 -6.22 25.25 0.05
N GLY A 148 -6.79 25.03 -1.14
CA GLY A 148 -8.22 24.84 -1.36
C GLY A 148 -8.77 23.67 -0.54
N TYR A 149 -8.15 22.50 -0.64
CA TYR A 149 -8.54 21.33 0.15
C TYR A 149 -8.40 21.59 1.66
N LEU A 150 -7.27 22.09 2.15
CA LEU A 150 -7.10 22.45 3.56
C LEU A 150 -8.24 23.36 4.07
N THR A 151 -8.71 24.29 3.23
CA THR A 151 -9.79 25.21 3.58
C THR A 151 -11.14 24.51 3.65
N MET A 152 -11.48 23.65 2.67
CA MET A 152 -12.70 22.84 2.71
C MET A 152 -12.74 21.94 3.94
N ASN A 153 -11.60 21.36 4.29
CA ASN A 153 -11.49 20.42 5.39
C ASN A 153 -11.57 21.14 6.75
N GLU A 154 -10.96 22.33 6.88
CA GLU A 154 -11.13 23.21 8.04
C GLU A 154 -12.61 23.58 8.25
N GLN A 155 -13.29 23.99 7.17
CA GLN A 155 -14.71 24.35 7.21
C GLN A 155 -15.61 23.18 7.63
N TYR A 156 -15.31 21.96 7.16
CA TYR A 156 -16.05 20.77 7.57
C TYR A 156 -15.86 20.47 9.06
N CYS A 157 -14.61 20.48 9.55
CA CYS A 157 -14.31 20.24 10.96
C CYS A 157 -14.98 21.30 11.84
N ASP A 158 -14.93 22.57 11.45
CA ASP A 158 -15.53 23.69 12.15
C ASP A 158 -17.07 23.57 12.19
N SER A 159 -17.70 23.22 11.06
CA SER A 159 -19.13 22.96 10.98
C SER A 159 -19.55 21.77 11.85
N SER A 160 -18.74 20.70 11.86
CA SER A 160 -18.99 19.50 12.67
C SER A 160 -18.91 19.81 14.16
N LEU A 161 -17.85 20.51 14.60
CA LEU A 161 -17.68 20.98 15.99
C LEU A 161 -18.87 21.86 16.43
N THR A 162 -19.21 22.85 15.60
CA THR A 162 -20.34 23.74 15.85
C THR A 162 -21.65 22.95 15.99
N SER A 163 -21.87 21.96 15.13
CA SER A 163 -23.07 21.11 15.16
C SER A 163 -23.15 20.20 16.39
N MET A 164 -22.01 19.89 17.02
CA MET A 164 -21.91 19.12 18.26
C MET A 164 -21.89 20.02 19.51
N ALA A 165 -22.01 21.34 19.35
CA ALA A 165 -21.87 22.32 20.42
C ALA A 165 -20.48 22.36 21.07
N TYR A 166 -19.43 22.19 20.26
CA TYR A 166 -18.03 22.41 20.66
C TYR A 166 -17.44 23.60 19.91
N ASP A 167 -16.53 24.33 20.55
CA ASP A 167 -15.76 25.39 19.91
C ASP A 167 -14.64 24.80 19.05
N ARG A 168 -13.92 25.67 18.33
CA ARG A 168 -12.75 25.29 17.53
C ARG A 168 -11.62 24.61 18.33
N ASN A 169 -11.63 24.72 19.65
CA ASN A 169 -10.65 24.09 20.55
C ASN A 169 -11.14 22.74 21.10
N GLY A 170 -12.29 22.24 20.64
CA GLY A 170 -12.88 21.00 21.14
C GLY A 170 -13.41 21.13 22.56
N LYS A 171 -13.70 22.36 23.02
CA LYS A 171 -14.34 22.61 24.32
C LYS A 171 -15.85 22.75 24.15
N PRO A 172 -16.67 22.15 25.02
CA PRO A 172 -18.11 22.31 24.95
C PRO A 172 -18.49 23.78 25.12
N ILE A 173 -19.35 24.29 24.25
CA ILE A 173 -19.89 25.64 24.29
C ILE A 173 -21.00 25.67 25.35
N ILE A 174 -20.69 26.17 26.54
CA ILE A 174 -21.64 26.30 27.63
C ILE A 174 -22.37 27.65 27.47
N GLY A 175 -23.61 27.62 26.96
CA GLY A 175 -24.44 28.80 26.75
C GLY A 175 -25.82 28.45 26.15
N PRO A 176 -26.75 29.42 26.05
CA PRO A 176 -28.01 29.21 25.34
C PRO A 176 -27.74 28.81 23.88
N PRO A 177 -28.55 27.90 23.29
CA PRO A 177 -28.32 27.39 21.94
C PRO A 177 -28.18 28.52 20.92
N THR A 178 -27.19 28.40 20.04
CA THR A 178 -27.02 29.35 18.93
C THR A 178 -28.22 29.26 17.98
N ALA A 179 -28.46 30.29 17.16
CA ALA A 179 -29.54 30.29 16.18
C ALA A 179 -29.48 29.09 15.21
N GLU A 180 -28.28 28.62 14.87
CA GLU A 180 -28.06 27.43 14.05
C GLU A 180 -28.38 26.13 14.78
N GLN A 181 -28.05 26.03 16.08
CA GLN A 181 -28.47 24.91 16.92
C GLN A 181 -30.00 24.90 17.13
N ALA A 182 -30.62 26.08 17.23
CA ALA A 182 -32.07 26.23 17.29
C ALA A 182 -32.73 25.78 15.97
N LYS A 183 -32.14 26.12 14.82
CA LYS A 183 -32.61 25.68 13.50
C LYS A 183 -32.42 24.18 13.26
N ALA A 184 -31.33 23.59 13.79
CA ALA A 184 -31.13 22.13 13.75
C ALA A 184 -32.19 21.37 14.58
N ARG A 185 -32.78 22.00 15.62
CA ARG A 185 -33.92 21.46 16.36
C ARG A 185 -35.25 21.52 15.59
N GLU A 186 -35.30 22.15 14.43
CA GLU A 186 -36.47 22.11 13.54
C GLU A 186 -36.52 20.82 12.71
N ASN A 187 -35.49 19.97 12.79
CA ASN A 187 -35.49 18.63 12.20
C ASN A 187 -36.55 17.75 12.90
N PRO A 188 -37.59 17.25 12.18
CA PRO A 188 -38.69 16.48 12.77
C PRO A 188 -38.25 15.23 13.54
N VAL A 189 -37.16 14.60 13.10
CA VAL A 189 -36.60 13.39 13.72
C VAL A 189 -35.99 13.73 15.09
N ASP A 190 -35.26 14.84 15.19
CA ASP A 190 -34.64 15.27 16.44
C ASP A 190 -35.67 15.86 17.41
N GLN A 191 -36.81 16.37 16.92
CA GLN A 191 -37.91 16.86 17.78
C GLN A 191 -38.60 15.74 18.55
N GLN A 192 -38.87 14.59 17.91
CA GLN A 192 -39.51 13.49 18.58
C GLN A 192 -38.59 12.89 19.64
N ALA A 193 -37.31 12.68 19.30
CA ALA A 193 -36.31 12.22 20.25
C ALA A 193 -36.12 13.23 21.40
N ALA A 194 -36.14 14.54 21.14
CA ALA A 194 -36.13 15.55 22.21
C ALA A 194 -37.33 15.43 23.17
N LYS A 195 -38.53 15.15 22.67
CA LYS A 195 -39.73 14.94 23.51
C LYS A 195 -39.61 13.67 24.34
N ASP A 196 -39.13 12.58 23.73
CA ASP A 196 -38.95 11.30 24.41
C ASP A 196 -37.91 11.41 25.54
N LEU A 197 -36.84 12.19 25.32
CA LEU A 197 -35.85 12.51 26.34
C LEU A 197 -36.48 13.19 27.56
N VAL A 198 -37.32 14.21 27.34
CA VAL A 198 -38.01 14.94 28.42
C VAL A 198 -38.95 14.01 29.19
N VAL A 199 -39.73 13.18 28.48
CA VAL A 199 -40.65 12.23 29.11
C VAL A 199 -39.91 11.20 29.97
N LEU A 200 -38.76 10.69 29.51
CA LEU A 200 -37.94 9.76 30.29
C LEU A 200 -37.36 10.44 31.55
N GLN A 201 -36.88 11.69 31.43
CA GLN A 201 -36.39 12.44 32.58
C GLN A 201 -37.47 12.71 33.63
N GLU A 202 -38.70 13.01 33.19
CA GLU A 202 -39.85 13.20 34.09
C GLU A 202 -40.19 11.90 34.82
N LYS A 203 -40.24 10.75 34.11
CA LYS A 203 -40.50 9.44 34.73
C LYS A 203 -39.45 9.03 35.76
N LEU A 204 -38.17 9.31 35.50
CA LEU A 204 -37.11 9.06 36.50
C LEU A 204 -37.27 9.95 37.73
N SER A 205 -37.72 11.19 37.55
CA SER A 205 -38.04 12.12 38.65
C SER A 205 -39.24 11.62 39.47
N GLU A 206 -40.29 11.16 38.82
CA GLU A 206 -41.47 10.59 39.48
C GLU A 206 -41.14 9.32 40.25
N ALA A 207 -40.30 8.44 39.69
CA ALA A 207 -39.88 7.21 40.36
C ALA A 207 -39.22 7.47 41.72
N ARG A 208 -38.41 8.53 41.84
CA ARG A 208 -37.77 8.94 43.10
C ARG A 208 -38.74 9.46 44.15
N LYS A 209 -39.96 9.83 43.76
CA LYS A 209 -41.03 10.31 44.67
C LYS A 209 -41.94 9.18 45.16
N ILE A 210 -41.71 7.94 44.72
CA ILE A 210 -42.53 6.79 45.13
C ILE A 210 -42.09 6.35 46.53
N GLU A 211 -43.05 6.36 47.47
CA GLU A 211 -42.87 5.88 48.84
C GLU A 211 -42.88 4.34 48.87
N LEU A 212 -41.78 3.74 49.32
CA LEU A 212 -41.62 2.29 49.44
C LEU A 212 -42.27 1.74 50.72
N GLY A 213 -42.37 2.57 51.74
CA GLY A 213 -42.87 2.21 53.06
C GLY A 213 -42.41 3.21 54.12
N THR A 214 -42.52 2.84 55.39
CA THR A 214 -42.14 3.71 56.50
C THR A 214 -41.04 3.07 57.34
N ARG A 215 -40.19 3.88 57.96
CA ARG A 215 -39.23 3.40 58.96
C ARG A 215 -39.42 4.12 60.29
N PRO A 216 -39.24 3.42 61.43
CA PRO A 216 -39.26 4.08 62.71
C PRO A 216 -38.00 4.93 62.86
N VAL A 217 -38.18 6.22 63.13
CA VAL A 217 -37.12 7.13 63.54
C VAL A 217 -37.39 7.46 64.99
N VAL A 218 -36.43 7.13 65.86
CA VAL A 218 -36.54 7.50 67.27
C VAL A 218 -36.27 9.00 67.37
N THR A 219 -37.31 9.76 67.72
CA THR A 219 -37.26 11.20 67.94
C THR A 219 -37.56 11.48 69.41
N GLY A 220 -36.88 12.45 70.02
CA GLY A 220 -37.01 12.74 71.46
C GLY A 220 -35.71 12.51 72.24
N SER A 221 -35.70 12.90 73.51
CA SER A 221 -34.53 12.74 74.38
C SER A 221 -34.37 11.30 74.84
N ALA A 222 -33.16 10.93 75.30
CA ALA A 222 -32.88 9.59 75.82
C ALA A 222 -33.80 9.16 76.99
N GLU A 223 -34.41 10.13 77.68
CA GLU A 223 -35.32 9.92 78.81
C GLU A 223 -36.79 9.73 78.37
N SER A 224 -37.14 10.06 77.12
CA SER A 224 -38.48 9.88 76.56
C SER A 224 -38.43 9.72 75.03
N PRO A 225 -37.93 8.57 74.53
CA PRO A 225 -37.90 8.30 73.11
C PRO A 225 -39.33 8.12 72.58
N SER A 226 -39.72 8.95 71.62
CA SER A 226 -40.91 8.74 70.78
C SER A 226 -40.49 8.11 69.46
N THR A 227 -41.32 7.24 68.90
CA THR A 227 -41.05 6.64 67.59
C THR A 227 -41.95 7.30 66.56
N GLU A 228 -41.36 8.06 65.65
CA GLU A 228 -42.06 8.66 64.52
C GLU A 228 -41.81 7.82 63.26
N TRP A 229 -42.87 7.48 62.53
CA TRP A 229 -42.75 6.71 61.29
C TRP A 229 -42.58 7.67 60.12
N VAL A 230 -41.40 7.67 59.52
CA VAL A 230 -41.06 8.57 58.40
C VAL A 230 -41.15 7.79 57.09
N PRO A 231 -41.77 8.35 56.02
CA PRO A 231 -41.80 7.72 54.71
C PRO A 231 -40.39 7.53 54.14
N VAL A 232 -40.17 6.36 53.55
CA VAL A 232 -38.94 5.96 52.86
C VAL A 232 -39.22 6.00 51.37
N TYR A 233 -38.63 6.95 50.67
CA TYR A 233 -38.76 7.08 49.22
C TYR A 233 -37.74 6.23 48.47
N PHE A 234 -38.05 5.92 47.21
CA PHE A 234 -37.16 5.18 46.34
C PHE A 234 -35.83 5.91 46.10
N ASN A 235 -34.74 5.27 46.53
CA ASN A 235 -33.38 5.69 46.25
C ASN A 235 -32.70 4.68 45.31
N PRO A 236 -32.38 5.03 44.06
CA PRO A 236 -31.80 4.09 43.10
C PRO A 236 -30.39 3.61 43.46
N ASP A 237 -29.71 4.32 44.37
CA ASP A 237 -28.31 4.05 44.71
C ASP A 237 -28.16 3.04 45.87
N ALA A 238 -29.21 2.89 46.70
CA ALA A 238 -29.16 1.99 47.85
C ALA A 238 -30.57 1.53 48.26
N ALA A 239 -30.71 0.22 48.47
CA ALA A 239 -31.91 -0.35 49.09
C ALA A 239 -32.00 0.12 50.55
N PRO A 240 -33.20 0.45 51.07
CA PRO A 240 -33.34 0.84 52.47
C PRO A 240 -33.09 -0.38 53.37
N ALA A 241 -32.22 -0.24 54.37
CA ALA A 241 -31.77 -1.37 55.20
C ALA A 241 -32.82 -1.90 56.18
N ASP A 242 -33.83 -1.12 56.56
CA ASP A 242 -34.89 -1.53 57.49
C ASP A 242 -36.12 -0.63 57.31
N TYR A 243 -37.16 -1.13 56.63
CA TYR A 243 -38.42 -0.41 56.45
C TYR A 243 -39.63 -1.36 56.43
N SER A 244 -40.76 -0.89 56.93
CA SER A 244 -42.05 -1.56 56.80
C SER A 244 -42.62 -1.25 55.43
N LYS A 245 -42.69 -2.27 54.56
CA LYS A 245 -43.17 -2.13 53.18
C LYS A 245 -44.61 -1.60 53.14
N SER A 246 -44.86 -0.56 52.36
CA SER A 246 -46.23 -0.10 52.10
C SER A 246 -46.98 -1.16 51.28
N PRO A 247 -48.21 -1.55 51.65
CA PRO A 247 -48.97 -2.56 50.91
C PRO A 247 -49.24 -2.20 49.44
N SER A 248 -49.25 -0.90 49.12
CA SER A 248 -49.51 -0.38 47.77
C SER A 248 -48.24 -0.10 46.96
N ALA A 249 -47.06 -0.17 47.58
CA ALA A 249 -45.81 0.15 46.91
C ALA A 249 -45.22 -1.06 46.17
N PRO A 250 -44.71 -0.87 44.94
CA PRO A 250 -43.93 -1.90 44.26
C PRO A 250 -42.72 -2.33 45.10
N PRO A 251 -42.24 -3.58 44.96
CA PRO A 251 -40.93 -3.98 45.49
C PRO A 251 -39.82 -3.04 45.01
N TYR A 252 -38.83 -2.79 45.87
CA TYR A 252 -37.68 -1.92 45.55
C TYR A 252 -36.98 -2.34 44.26
N GLU A 253 -36.82 -3.64 44.06
CA GLU A 253 -36.13 -4.29 42.95
C GLU A 253 -36.88 -4.05 41.63
N GLU A 254 -38.20 -4.01 41.67
CA GLU A 254 -39.03 -3.72 40.49
C GLU A 254 -38.91 -2.23 40.11
N LEU A 255 -38.97 -1.33 41.10
CA LEU A 255 -38.75 0.10 40.92
C LEU A 255 -37.34 0.41 40.43
N LYS A 256 -36.32 -0.27 40.98
CA LYS A 256 -34.93 -0.12 40.56
C LYS A 256 -34.73 -0.61 39.13
N LYS A 257 -35.29 -1.76 38.77
CA LYS A 257 -35.23 -2.26 37.40
C LYS A 257 -35.87 -1.28 36.40
N ALA A 258 -37.01 -0.68 36.75
CA ALA A 258 -37.67 0.33 35.90
C ALA A 258 -36.86 1.63 35.81
N TYR A 259 -36.26 2.08 36.91
CA TYR A 259 -35.40 3.26 36.96
C TYR A 259 -34.13 3.05 36.12
N ASP A 260 -33.43 1.94 36.32
CA ASP A 260 -32.20 1.61 35.59
C ASP A 260 -32.47 1.49 34.07
N PHE A 261 -33.62 0.92 33.68
CA PHE A 261 -34.07 0.91 32.29
C PHE A 261 -34.29 2.33 31.73
N GLY A 262 -34.89 3.23 32.50
CA GLY A 262 -35.08 4.62 32.07
C GLY A 262 -33.75 5.38 31.91
N VAL A 263 -32.77 5.11 32.76
CA VAL A 263 -31.40 5.64 32.61
C VAL A 263 -30.72 5.11 31.35
N GLU A 264 -30.83 3.80 31.09
CA GLU A 264 -30.31 3.17 29.87
C GLU A 264 -30.98 3.74 28.61
N ALA A 265 -32.30 3.91 28.62
CA ALA A 265 -33.07 4.47 27.52
C ALA A 265 -32.66 5.91 27.19
N ILE A 266 -32.40 6.75 28.21
CA ILE A 266 -31.82 8.09 28.01
C ILE A 266 -30.43 7.98 27.38
N GLY A 267 -29.57 7.10 27.88
CA GLY A 267 -28.23 6.88 27.34
C GLY A 267 -28.25 6.43 25.88
N ASP A 268 -29.17 5.53 25.51
CA ASP A 268 -29.35 5.06 24.13
C ASP A 268 -29.89 6.16 23.22
N LEU A 269 -30.88 6.93 23.67
CA LEU A 269 -31.46 8.04 22.92
C LEU A 269 -30.42 9.13 22.62
N LEU A 270 -29.58 9.47 23.61
CA LEU A 270 -28.47 10.41 23.45
C LEU A 270 -27.35 9.85 22.56
N SER A 271 -27.18 8.53 22.50
CA SER A 271 -26.21 7.89 21.61
C SER A 271 -26.66 7.91 20.14
N LEU A 272 -27.97 7.76 19.92
CA LEU A 272 -28.59 7.86 18.59
C LEU A 272 -28.71 9.31 18.11
N HIS A 273 -28.89 10.24 19.04
CA HIS A 273 -29.01 11.67 18.75
C HIS A 273 -28.06 12.50 19.63
N PRO A 274 -26.74 12.49 19.33
CA PRO A 274 -25.73 13.22 20.13
C PRO A 274 -26.04 14.72 20.31
N ARG A 275 -26.78 15.32 19.36
CA ARG A 275 -27.24 16.71 19.44
C ARG A 275 -28.21 16.99 20.59
N LEU A 276 -28.79 15.96 21.21
CA LEU A 276 -29.70 16.11 22.35
C LEU A 276 -28.97 16.19 23.69
N TYR A 277 -27.65 16.00 23.75
CA TYR A 277 -26.88 16.14 25.00
C TYR A 277 -27.09 17.51 25.66
N ILE A 278 -27.30 18.56 24.87
CA ILE A 278 -27.55 19.93 25.35
C ILE A 278 -28.92 20.05 26.06
N LEU A 279 -29.85 19.12 25.82
CA LEU A 279 -31.19 19.13 26.41
C LEU A 279 -31.27 18.36 27.74
N VAL A 280 -30.21 17.64 28.11
CA VAL A 280 -30.14 16.95 29.39
C VAL A 280 -30.11 18.02 30.50
N ARG A 281 -31.23 18.18 31.22
CA ARG A 281 -31.36 19.20 32.27
C ARG A 281 -30.35 18.98 33.41
N ASP A 282 -29.56 20.03 33.71
CA ASP A 282 -28.52 20.07 34.74
C ASP A 282 -29.01 19.92 36.21
N LYS A 283 -30.31 19.82 36.49
CA LYS A 283 -30.84 19.82 37.87
C LYS A 283 -31.95 18.78 38.12
N ILE A 284 -31.63 17.76 38.91
CA ILE A 284 -32.55 17.07 39.85
C ILE A 284 -31.84 16.89 41.23
N GLU A 285 -31.10 17.92 41.67
CA GLU A 285 -30.59 18.14 43.05
C GLU A 285 -29.25 17.53 43.50
N ASP A 286 -28.48 16.81 42.67
CA ASP A 286 -27.11 16.40 43.07
C ASP A 286 -26.13 16.47 41.90
N THR A 287 -25.33 17.54 41.82
CA THR A 287 -24.30 17.74 40.79
C THR A 287 -23.12 16.78 40.95
N SER A 288 -22.99 16.07 42.08
CA SER A 288 -22.03 14.98 42.23
C SER A 288 -22.46 13.71 41.48
N LYS A 289 -23.73 13.64 41.05
CA LYS A 289 -24.31 12.47 40.38
C LYS A 289 -24.58 12.63 38.89
N THR A 290 -24.63 13.83 38.33
CA THR A 290 -24.53 13.98 36.86
C THR A 290 -23.13 13.55 36.39
N ALA A 291 -22.10 13.81 37.21
CA ALA A 291 -20.76 13.25 37.05
C ALA A 291 -20.74 11.71 37.22
N ARG A 292 -21.67 11.10 37.96
CA ARG A 292 -21.81 9.63 38.08
C ARG A 292 -22.74 8.99 37.06
N VAL A 293 -23.76 9.65 36.51
CA VAL A 293 -24.45 9.11 35.33
C VAL A 293 -23.54 9.24 34.10
N SER A 294 -22.66 10.24 34.07
CA SER A 294 -21.58 10.29 33.07
C SER A 294 -20.36 9.39 33.37
N SER A 295 -20.05 9.05 34.63
CA SER A 295 -18.90 8.17 34.96
C SER A 295 -19.25 6.71 35.30
N ASP A 296 -20.42 6.40 35.85
CA ASP A 296 -20.78 5.05 36.36
C ASP A 296 -21.61 4.19 35.37
N THR A 297 -22.16 4.74 34.28
CA THR A 297 -22.69 3.90 33.16
C THR A 297 -22.14 4.28 31.79
N SER A 298 -21.30 5.31 31.69
CA SER A 298 -20.75 5.74 30.42
C SER A 298 -19.48 6.59 30.52
N ALA A 299 -18.51 6.21 31.36
CA ALA A 299 -17.15 6.78 31.27
C ALA A 299 -16.59 6.70 29.83
N GLY A 300 -17.10 5.81 28.97
CA GLY A 300 -16.72 5.74 27.55
C GLY A 300 -17.42 6.71 26.58
N ARG A 301 -18.65 7.22 26.83
CA ARG A 301 -19.45 7.90 25.77
C ARG A 301 -19.34 9.43 25.76
N GLN A 302 -19.33 10.10 26.91
CA GLN A 302 -19.01 11.54 26.96
C GLN A 302 -17.53 11.77 26.60
N ASP A 303 -16.68 10.80 26.93
CA ASP A 303 -15.32 10.68 26.43
C ASP A 303 -15.29 10.54 24.92
N THR A 304 -16.24 9.83 24.29
CA THR A 304 -16.27 9.66 22.83
C THR A 304 -16.58 10.97 22.10
N LEU A 305 -17.61 11.74 22.50
CA LEU A 305 -17.90 13.03 21.85
C LEU A 305 -16.82 14.07 22.12
N THR A 306 -16.28 14.07 23.35
CA THR A 306 -15.16 14.94 23.70
C THR A 306 -13.90 14.53 22.96
N LEU A 307 -13.66 13.24 22.74
CA LEU A 307 -12.57 12.71 21.92
C LEU A 307 -12.76 13.10 20.46
N ILE A 308 -13.95 12.92 19.87
CA ILE A 308 -14.25 13.33 18.49
C ILE A 308 -14.04 14.84 18.35
N ALA A 309 -14.55 15.66 19.28
CA ALA A 309 -14.36 17.10 19.26
C ALA A 309 -12.88 17.49 19.43
N THR A 310 -12.16 16.81 20.32
CA THR A 310 -10.72 17.01 20.51
C THR A 310 -9.93 16.66 19.25
N GLU A 311 -10.27 15.57 18.57
CA GLU A 311 -9.63 15.15 17.32
C GLU A 311 -9.96 16.09 16.15
N LEU A 312 -11.21 16.57 16.04
CA LEU A 312 -11.57 17.57 15.03
C LEU A 312 -10.85 18.91 15.29
N ALA A 313 -10.73 19.34 16.55
CA ALA A 313 -9.97 20.52 16.93
C ALA A 313 -8.47 20.35 16.66
N ALA A 314 -7.91 19.18 16.97
CA ALA A 314 -6.53 18.83 16.64
C ALA A 314 -6.28 18.80 15.13
N THR A 315 -7.29 18.40 14.36
CA THR A 315 -7.26 18.44 12.88
C THR A 315 -7.24 19.89 12.38
N ILE A 316 -8.07 20.78 12.92
CA ILE A 316 -8.03 22.22 12.61
C ILE A 316 -6.67 22.83 12.96
N ALA A 317 -6.11 22.49 14.12
CA ALA A 317 -4.77 22.93 14.51
C ALA A 317 -3.69 22.42 13.54
N SER A 318 -3.79 21.16 13.11
CA SER A 318 -2.90 20.54 12.13
C SER A 318 -3.00 21.18 10.74
N ILE A 319 -4.21 21.57 10.33
CA ILE A 319 -4.42 22.37 9.11
C ILE A 319 -3.70 23.73 9.24
N GLY A 320 -3.82 24.38 10.40
CA GLY A 320 -3.14 25.64 10.70
C GLY A 320 -1.62 25.55 10.61
N THR A 321 -1.01 24.45 11.05
CA THR A 321 0.45 24.23 10.94
C THR A 321 0.89 23.80 9.54
N THR A 322 0.04 23.10 8.78
CA THR A 322 0.33 22.64 7.41
C THR A 322 0.26 23.79 6.40
N ARG A 323 -0.68 24.72 6.56
CA ARG A 323 -0.92 25.83 5.63
C ARG A 323 0.32 26.72 5.33
N PRO A 324 1.21 27.07 6.28
CA PRO A 324 2.45 27.79 5.97
C PRO A 324 3.54 26.91 5.35
N MET A 325 3.45 25.58 5.47
CA MET A 325 4.44 24.64 4.93
C MET A 325 4.24 24.33 3.45
N LEU A 326 3.04 24.57 2.90
CA LEU A 326 2.68 24.31 1.50
C LEU A 326 3.48 25.10 0.44
N GLY A 327 4.49 25.87 0.82
CA GLY A 327 5.33 26.61 -0.12
C GLY A 327 6.05 25.70 -1.14
N LYS A 328 6.80 26.34 -2.06
CA LYS A 328 7.43 25.71 -3.23
C LYS A 328 8.20 24.41 -2.98
N VAL A 329 8.71 24.17 -1.77
CA VAL A 329 9.42 22.93 -1.43
C VAL A 329 8.45 21.75 -1.31
N VAL A 330 7.38 21.90 -0.54
CA VAL A 330 6.37 20.84 -0.33
C VAL A 330 5.50 20.64 -1.56
N ALA A 331 5.22 21.71 -2.31
CA ALA A 331 4.46 21.61 -3.56
C ALA A 331 5.10 20.66 -4.59
N LYS A 332 6.43 20.49 -4.57
CA LYS A 332 7.15 19.55 -5.45
C LYS A 332 6.87 18.09 -5.13
N GLU A 333 6.31 17.84 -3.96
CA GLU A 333 6.18 16.50 -3.41
C GLU A 333 4.71 16.03 -3.43
N LEU A 334 3.74 16.92 -3.72
CA LEU A 334 2.30 16.61 -3.75
C LEU A 334 1.87 15.90 -5.05
N THR A 335 2.44 14.73 -5.32
CA THR A 335 2.16 13.90 -6.51
C THR A 335 0.67 13.62 -6.75
N PRO A 336 -0.18 13.38 -5.73
CA PRO A 336 -1.62 13.23 -5.94
C PRO A 336 -2.25 14.46 -6.61
N ILE A 337 -1.88 15.67 -6.17
CA ILE A 337 -2.39 16.93 -6.74
C ILE A 337 -1.78 17.16 -8.13
N HIS A 338 -0.51 16.82 -8.34
CA HIS A 338 0.09 16.86 -9.70
C HIS A 338 -0.72 16.01 -10.67
N ARG A 339 -1.13 14.81 -10.25
CA ARG A 339 -1.97 13.92 -11.06
C ARG A 339 -3.34 14.53 -11.31
N GLN A 340 -3.99 15.10 -10.30
CA GLN A 340 -5.30 15.74 -10.47
C GLN A 340 -5.24 16.93 -11.45
N LEU A 341 -4.21 17.76 -11.36
CA LEU A 341 -3.97 18.86 -12.32
C LEU A 341 -3.74 18.32 -13.74
N ARG A 342 -2.91 17.28 -13.90
CA ARG A 342 -2.63 16.63 -15.19
C ARG A 342 -3.82 15.89 -15.80
N GLN A 343 -4.74 15.40 -14.97
CA GLN A 343 -5.97 14.74 -15.40
C GLN A 343 -7.13 15.72 -15.60
N GLY A 344 -6.99 16.96 -15.12
CA GLY A 344 -8.02 17.98 -15.22
C GLY A 344 -9.17 17.76 -14.23
N THR A 345 -8.99 16.89 -13.23
CA THR A 345 -9.96 16.67 -12.15
C THR A 345 -9.88 17.77 -11.10
N ALA A 346 -8.78 18.53 -11.07
CA ALA A 346 -8.64 19.76 -10.30
C ALA A 346 -8.10 20.90 -11.18
N THR A 347 -8.51 22.13 -10.86
CA THR A 347 -7.97 23.35 -11.45
C THR A 347 -7.57 24.32 -10.35
N SER A 348 -6.47 25.05 -10.54
CA SER A 348 -6.04 26.09 -9.60
C SER A 348 -7.12 27.17 -9.47
N PRO A 349 -7.65 27.43 -8.26
CA PRO A 349 -8.68 28.45 -8.05
C PRO A 349 -8.18 29.87 -8.36
N ALA A 350 -6.87 30.11 -8.22
CA ALA A 350 -6.26 31.40 -8.55
C ALA A 350 -6.16 31.65 -10.07
N ARG A 351 -6.15 30.58 -10.89
CA ARG A 351 -5.91 30.64 -12.35
C ARG A 351 -6.73 29.58 -13.10
N PRO A 352 -8.08 29.68 -13.10
CA PRO A 352 -8.94 28.66 -13.70
C PRO A 352 -8.73 28.50 -15.21
N GLY A 353 -8.19 29.52 -15.90
CA GLY A 353 -7.84 29.47 -17.33
C GLY A 353 -6.57 28.68 -17.67
N ARG A 354 -5.85 28.12 -16.68
CA ARG A 354 -4.66 27.29 -16.90
C ARG A 354 -5.01 25.81 -16.76
N ASN A 355 -5.24 25.15 -17.90
CA ASN A 355 -5.62 23.74 -17.94
C ASN A 355 -4.41 22.85 -18.21
N TRP A 356 -3.87 22.22 -17.18
CA TRP A 356 -2.70 21.34 -17.27
C TRP A 356 -2.97 19.97 -17.92
N SER A 357 -4.23 19.63 -18.17
CA SER A 357 -4.61 18.32 -18.74
C SER A 357 -4.72 18.33 -20.26
N ASN A 358 -5.30 19.40 -20.81
CA ASN A 358 -5.72 19.45 -22.21
C ASN A 358 -5.18 20.66 -22.97
N ASP A 359 -4.64 21.69 -22.30
CA ASP A 359 -4.02 22.82 -23.02
C ASP A 359 -2.70 22.35 -23.65
N PRO A 360 -2.53 22.45 -24.99
CA PRO A 360 -1.33 22.01 -25.69
C PRO A 360 -0.06 22.74 -25.25
N VAL A 361 -0.19 23.91 -24.61
CA VAL A 361 0.93 24.66 -24.04
C VAL A 361 1.29 24.15 -22.64
N TRP A 362 0.31 23.93 -21.77
CA TRP A 362 0.59 23.58 -20.36
C TRP A 362 0.82 22.09 -20.13
N LYS A 363 0.13 21.22 -20.87
CA LYS A 363 0.24 19.77 -20.72
C LYS A 363 1.67 19.25 -20.87
N PRO A 364 2.46 19.63 -21.92
CA PRO A 364 3.83 19.17 -22.05
C PRO A 364 4.72 19.58 -20.87
N VAL A 365 4.49 20.75 -20.26
CA VAL A 365 5.25 21.22 -19.09
C VAL A 365 4.94 20.36 -17.87
N ALA A 366 3.67 20.05 -17.61
CA ALA A 366 3.30 19.19 -16.49
C ALA A 366 3.77 17.74 -16.69
N ASP A 367 3.72 17.24 -17.92
CA ASP A 367 4.23 15.91 -18.27
C ASP A 367 5.75 15.84 -18.10
N MET A 368 6.49 16.82 -18.62
CA MET A 368 7.93 16.96 -18.42
C MET A 368 8.30 17.09 -16.94
N TYR A 369 7.54 17.89 -16.18
CA TYR A 369 7.76 18.00 -14.73
C TYR A 369 7.60 16.62 -14.06
N ALA A 370 6.55 15.87 -14.38
CA ALA A 370 6.34 14.53 -13.84
C ALA A 370 7.43 13.53 -14.28
N GLU A 371 7.87 13.58 -15.54
CA GLU A 371 8.96 12.74 -16.05
C GLU A 371 10.30 13.06 -15.33
N ARG A 372 10.62 14.34 -15.11
CA ARG A 372 11.87 14.79 -14.50
C ARG A 372 11.92 14.65 -12.99
N SER A 373 10.81 14.94 -12.31
CA SER A 373 10.67 14.73 -10.87
C SER A 373 10.91 13.26 -10.53
N GLY A 374 10.73 12.39 -11.54
CA GLY A 374 10.73 10.96 -11.40
C GLY A 374 9.63 10.56 -10.44
N ASP A 375 9.47 9.26 -10.32
CA ASP A 375 9.03 8.73 -9.05
C ASP A 375 10.22 8.92 -8.09
N PRO A 376 10.14 9.76 -7.03
CA PRO A 376 11.29 9.98 -6.16
C PRO A 376 11.86 8.62 -5.68
N PRO A 377 13.17 8.50 -5.46
CA PRO A 377 13.76 7.26 -4.96
C PRO A 377 12.95 6.75 -3.76
N TRP A 378 12.74 5.44 -3.60
CA TRP A 378 11.82 4.90 -2.59
C TRP A 378 12.07 5.38 -1.14
N TRP A 379 13.26 5.93 -0.85
CA TRP A 379 13.71 6.54 0.40
C TRP A 379 13.46 8.06 0.50
N VAL A 380 13.39 8.78 -0.62
CA VAL A 380 12.76 10.11 -0.73
C VAL A 380 11.24 9.97 -0.77
N LYS A 381 10.74 8.86 -1.34
CA LYS A 381 9.40 8.36 -1.03
C LYS A 381 9.32 7.98 0.44
N LEU A 382 10.25 7.34 1.16
CA LEU A 382 10.21 7.23 2.64
C LEU A 382 10.19 8.61 3.33
N GLY A 383 10.81 9.62 2.69
CA GLY A 383 10.64 11.06 2.91
C GLY A 383 9.18 11.48 3.09
N LEU A 384 8.38 11.15 2.09
CA LEU A 384 6.97 11.52 1.95
C LEU A 384 5.94 10.47 2.35
N THR A 385 6.38 9.23 2.45
CA THR A 385 5.64 8.02 2.83
C THR A 385 5.52 8.00 4.33
N ALA A 386 6.41 8.65 5.06
CA ALA A 386 6.06 8.96 6.44
C ALA A 386 4.86 9.97 6.48
N LEU A 387 4.57 10.77 5.40
CA LEU A 387 3.50 11.83 5.18
C LEU A 387 2.07 11.44 5.14
N GLU A 388 1.87 10.21 5.43
CA GLU A 388 0.59 9.68 5.16
C GLU A 388 0.05 9.17 6.52
N MET A 389 0.86 9.07 7.60
CA MET A 389 0.70 8.21 8.80
C MET A 389 -0.33 8.43 9.89
N GLY A 390 -1.55 8.85 9.55
CA GLY A 390 -2.67 8.58 10.46
C GLY A 390 -4.07 8.70 9.86
N VAL A 391 -4.53 7.65 9.16
CA VAL A 391 -5.90 7.59 8.58
C VAL A 391 -6.81 6.48 9.14
N TYR A 392 -6.39 5.62 10.07
CA TYR A 392 -7.36 4.76 10.81
C TYR A 392 -8.01 5.45 12.02
N VAL A 393 -8.74 6.54 11.79
CA VAL A 393 -9.69 7.07 12.78
C VAL A 393 -11.06 7.41 12.17
N ILE A 394 -11.19 7.77 10.89
CA ILE A 394 -12.49 8.26 10.37
C ILE A 394 -13.39 7.14 9.83
N ALA A 395 -12.86 6.04 9.27
CA ALA A 395 -13.67 4.87 8.92
C ALA A 395 -14.01 3.97 10.14
N GLY A 396 -13.28 4.13 11.25
CA GLY A 396 -13.50 3.39 12.51
C GLY A 396 -14.47 4.07 13.48
N LEU A 397 -14.83 5.34 13.26
CA LEU A 397 -15.77 6.06 14.12
C LEU A 397 -17.25 5.77 13.79
N ALA A 398 -17.53 4.94 12.78
CA ALA A 398 -18.83 4.30 12.59
C ALA A 398 -18.97 2.97 13.37
N THR A 399 -17.92 2.47 14.05
CA THR A 399 -17.95 1.12 14.68
C THR A 399 -17.33 1.00 16.08
N GLY A 400 -17.10 2.10 16.82
CA GLY A 400 -16.92 2.08 18.28
C GLY A 400 -15.50 1.77 18.82
N GLY A 401 -15.12 2.42 19.92
CA GLY A 401 -13.76 2.40 20.49
C GLY A 401 -13.61 1.79 21.89
N ILE A 402 -12.37 1.84 22.39
CA ILE A 402 -11.81 1.86 23.77
C ILE A 402 -10.50 1.04 23.76
N GLY A 403 -9.34 1.70 23.85
CA GLY A 403 -8.04 1.00 23.92
C GLY A 403 -6.81 1.87 24.14
N PHE A 404 -6.92 3.19 24.10
CA PHE A 404 -5.73 4.06 24.01
C PHE A 404 -5.24 4.66 25.34
N ALA A 405 -6.01 4.61 26.43
CA ALA A 405 -5.66 5.35 27.66
C ALA A 405 -4.60 4.67 28.57
N ALA A 406 -4.24 3.40 28.35
CA ALA A 406 -3.32 2.67 29.24
C ALA A 406 -1.82 2.77 28.86
N ALA A 407 -1.47 3.35 27.71
CA ALA A 407 -0.10 3.30 27.18
C ALA A 407 0.79 4.52 27.51
N MET A 408 0.27 5.53 28.23
CA MET A 408 0.98 6.78 28.50
C MET A 408 1.76 6.78 29.83
N ALA A 409 2.54 5.72 30.08
CA ALA A 409 3.58 5.74 31.10
C ALA A 409 4.80 4.93 30.64
N ILE A 410 5.83 5.63 30.17
CA ILE A 410 7.30 5.38 30.31
C ILE A 410 8.06 5.93 29.07
N LYS A 411 9.19 6.57 29.37
CA LYS A 411 9.93 7.57 28.58
C LYS A 411 11.28 7.01 28.10
N GLY A 412 11.73 7.37 26.88
CA GLY A 412 13.14 7.20 26.44
C GLY A 412 13.36 7.56 24.96
N ALA A 413 14.15 8.60 24.69
CA ALA A 413 14.19 9.36 23.44
C ALA A 413 15.60 9.51 22.85
N GLY A 414 15.68 9.59 21.51
CA GLY A 414 16.89 9.93 20.75
C GLY A 414 16.64 9.85 19.25
N GLU A 415 16.62 8.64 18.68
CA GLU A 415 16.35 8.41 17.25
C GLU A 415 14.85 8.47 16.90
N ALA A 416 13.99 8.25 17.89
CA ALA A 416 12.54 8.46 17.79
C ALA A 416 12.16 9.92 17.53
N ALA A 417 13.02 10.92 17.83
CA ALA A 417 12.66 12.34 17.70
C ALA A 417 12.72 12.85 16.24
N LEU A 418 13.65 12.32 15.43
CA LEU A 418 13.79 12.67 14.01
C LEU A 418 12.77 11.91 13.15
N ALA A 419 12.47 10.66 13.52
CA ALA A 419 11.37 9.86 12.94
C ALA A 419 9.97 10.37 13.38
N ALA A 420 9.80 10.85 14.61
CA ALA A 420 8.54 11.44 15.09
C ALA A 420 8.27 12.85 14.54
N GLY A 421 9.31 13.68 14.37
CA GLY A 421 9.17 15.00 13.74
C GLY A 421 8.74 14.88 12.28
N LYS A 422 9.31 13.89 11.58
CA LYS A 422 8.88 13.49 10.24
C LYS A 422 7.44 12.95 10.31
N ALA A 423 7.13 11.86 11.04
CA ALA A 423 5.77 11.30 11.14
C ALA A 423 4.66 12.29 11.57
N GLY A 424 4.98 13.35 12.32
CA GLY A 424 4.05 14.37 12.79
C GLY A 424 3.52 15.33 11.70
N ILE A 425 4.40 15.89 10.86
CA ILE A 425 4.05 16.79 9.71
C ILE A 425 3.09 16.11 8.73
N LEU A 426 3.22 14.81 8.76
CA LEU A 426 2.95 13.91 7.72
C LEU A 426 1.58 13.25 8.03
N THR A 427 1.40 12.77 9.26
CA THR A 427 0.08 12.51 9.86
C THR A 427 -0.85 13.74 9.86
N ALA A 428 -0.31 14.96 9.99
CA ALA A 428 -1.11 16.19 9.95
C ALA A 428 -1.74 16.46 8.57
N ALA A 429 -1.02 16.23 7.47
CA ALA A 429 -1.51 16.45 6.11
C ALA A 429 -2.54 15.38 5.66
N SER A 430 -2.38 14.12 6.08
CA SER A 430 -3.36 13.06 5.80
C SER A 430 -4.67 13.25 6.58
N ARG A 431 -4.59 13.72 7.83
CA ARG A 431 -5.75 14.04 8.69
C ARG A 431 -6.49 15.29 8.25
N ALA A 432 -5.79 16.17 7.55
CA ALA A 432 -6.37 17.39 7.04
C ALA A 432 -7.29 17.18 5.84
N SER A 433 -7.60 15.95 5.38
CA SER A 433 -8.47 15.63 4.22
C SER A 433 -9.79 14.98 4.65
N VAL A 434 -10.97 15.50 4.24
CA VAL A 434 -12.27 14.88 4.60
C VAL A 434 -12.82 13.85 3.62
N SER A 435 -12.33 13.80 2.38
CA SER A 435 -12.81 12.85 1.36
C SER A 435 -11.67 12.36 0.46
N ASP A 436 -11.94 11.28 -0.28
CA ASP A 436 -10.98 10.70 -1.24
C ASP A 436 -10.57 11.68 -2.34
N ASP A 437 -11.47 12.58 -2.73
CA ASP A 437 -11.25 13.59 -3.77
C ASP A 437 -10.40 14.77 -3.27
N THR A 438 -10.41 15.05 -1.95
CA THR A 438 -9.63 16.15 -1.33
C THR A 438 -8.32 15.69 -0.68
N LYS A 439 -7.91 14.44 -0.95
CA LYS A 439 -6.69 13.84 -0.39
C LYS A 439 -5.43 14.62 -0.78
N LEU A 440 -4.80 15.22 0.23
CA LEU A 440 -3.49 15.87 0.10
C LEU A 440 -2.34 14.84 0.06
N ALA A 441 -2.56 13.66 0.67
CA ALA A 441 -1.61 12.57 0.77
C ALA A 441 -2.37 11.21 0.84
N ASP A 442 -1.79 10.11 0.35
CA ASP A 442 -2.39 8.76 0.26
C ASP A 442 -2.46 8.05 1.65
N SER A 443 -3.49 7.26 1.95
CA SER A 443 -3.69 6.63 3.26
C SER A 443 -2.90 5.35 3.50
N ARG A 444 -2.32 4.71 2.48
CA ARG A 444 -1.56 3.46 2.67
C ARG A 444 -0.18 3.70 3.27
N LYS A 445 0.47 4.75 2.79
CA LYS A 445 1.68 5.22 3.42
C LYS A 445 1.32 5.90 4.73
N ALA A 446 0.11 5.71 5.28
CA ALA A 446 -0.25 6.10 6.63
C ALA A 446 -0.02 5.09 7.73
N GLU A 447 0.12 3.86 7.31
CA GLU A 447 -0.02 2.76 8.23
C GLU A 447 1.33 2.09 8.49
N GLU A 448 2.28 2.14 7.56
CA GLU A 448 3.60 1.48 7.65
C GLU A 448 4.57 2.01 8.76
N ALA A 449 4.86 3.32 8.87
CA ALA A 449 5.60 4.04 9.93
C ALA A 449 4.83 4.16 11.25
N GLN A 450 3.49 4.05 11.26
CA GLN A 450 2.75 3.79 12.50
C GLN A 450 2.84 2.31 12.90
N SER A 451 2.95 1.37 11.95
CA SER A 451 2.98 -0.08 12.23
C SER A 451 4.30 -0.58 12.82
N GLU A 452 5.43 0.10 12.58
CA GLU A 452 6.69 -0.12 13.33
C GLU A 452 6.54 0.21 14.83
N VAL A 453 5.67 1.17 15.18
CA VAL A 453 5.34 1.53 16.57
C VAL A 453 4.25 0.62 17.15
N LYS A 454 3.30 0.16 16.31
CA LYS A 454 2.13 -0.64 16.73
C LYS A 454 2.35 -2.16 16.80
N MET A 455 3.36 -2.75 16.13
CA MET A 455 3.67 -4.19 16.25
C MET A 455 4.02 -4.60 17.70
N ALA A 456 4.52 -3.67 18.51
CA ALA A 456 4.79 -3.87 19.93
C ALA A 456 3.51 -3.87 20.81
N LEU A 457 2.38 -3.37 20.30
CA LEU A 457 1.13 -3.16 21.05
C LEU A 457 0.01 -4.13 20.67
N ALA A 458 0.12 -4.83 19.54
CA ALA A 458 -1.00 -5.55 18.92
C ALA A 458 -1.37 -6.93 19.51
N PHE A 459 -0.55 -7.57 20.37
CA PHE A 459 -0.89 -8.89 20.94
C PHE A 459 -1.95 -8.87 22.06
N ALA A 460 -2.35 -7.70 22.57
CA ALA A 460 -3.16 -7.61 23.79
C ALA A 460 -4.68 -7.42 23.56
N ALA A 461 -5.15 -7.11 22.35
CA ALA A 461 -6.49 -6.56 22.14
C ALA A 461 -7.49 -7.50 21.43
N LEU A 462 -7.13 -8.75 21.13
CA LEU A 462 -7.93 -9.59 20.21
C LEU A 462 -9.11 -10.36 20.85
N ASP A 463 -9.30 -10.36 22.17
CA ASP A 463 -10.27 -11.26 22.84
C ASP A 463 -11.72 -10.71 23.00
N ALA A 464 -12.03 -9.46 22.65
CA ALA A 464 -13.17 -8.77 23.30
C ALA A 464 -14.48 -8.51 22.50
N VAL A 465 -14.62 -8.78 21.19
CA VAL A 465 -15.63 -8.01 20.37
C VAL A 465 -16.76 -8.81 19.65
N MET A 466 -16.92 -10.13 19.78
CA MET A 466 -17.76 -10.88 18.80
C MET A 466 -19.31 -10.97 18.96
N ILE A 467 -20.02 -10.15 19.76
CA ILE A 467 -21.49 -10.34 19.93
C ILE A 467 -22.26 -9.02 20.19
N GLY A 468 -23.07 -8.49 19.26
CA GLY A 468 -23.98 -7.39 19.64
C GLY A 468 -24.86 -6.63 18.62
N VAL A 469 -25.05 -7.07 17.36
CA VAL A 469 -25.64 -6.17 16.33
C VAL A 469 -27.12 -6.42 15.96
N GLU A 470 -27.75 -7.58 16.21
CA GLU A 470 -29.02 -7.90 15.51
C GLU A 470 -30.36 -7.75 16.28
N VAL A 471 -30.40 -7.27 17.53
CA VAL A 471 -31.66 -7.32 18.33
C VAL A 471 -32.39 -5.97 18.48
N ARG A 472 -31.79 -4.82 18.17
CA ARG A 472 -32.34 -3.49 18.52
C ARG A 472 -33.47 -2.94 17.63
N SER A 473 -33.72 -3.49 16.43
CA SER A 473 -34.68 -2.90 15.48
C SER A 473 -36.16 -3.24 15.68
N LEU A 474 -36.52 -4.12 16.63
CA LEU A 474 -37.89 -4.68 16.72
C LEU A 474 -38.68 -4.34 17.99
N LEU A 475 -38.05 -3.80 19.04
CA LEU A 475 -38.75 -3.59 20.32
C LEU A 475 -39.54 -2.28 20.44
N ILE A 476 -39.47 -1.37 19.46
CA ILE A 476 -40.24 -0.10 19.47
C ILE A 476 -41.70 -0.30 18.99
N ALA A 477 -42.09 -1.48 18.48
CA ALA A 477 -43.45 -1.75 18.01
C ALA A 477 -44.39 -2.38 19.09
N GLY A 478 -44.08 -2.23 20.38
CA GLY A 478 -44.72 -2.97 21.47
C GLY A 478 -45.97 -2.33 22.12
N LYS A 479 -46.69 -1.43 21.46
CA LYS A 479 -47.97 -0.91 22.01
C LYS A 479 -49.20 -0.92 21.09
N VAL A 480 -49.12 -1.56 19.92
CA VAL A 480 -50.32 -1.95 19.16
C VAL A 480 -50.12 -3.35 18.58
N ALA A 481 -50.22 -4.37 19.44
CA ALA A 481 -50.38 -5.74 18.98
C ALA A 481 -51.85 -5.95 18.60
N THR A 482 -52.20 -5.61 17.35
CA THR A 482 -53.28 -6.34 16.68
C THR A 482 -52.85 -7.80 16.56
N ALA A 483 -53.78 -8.74 16.68
CA ALA A 483 -53.49 -10.18 16.62
C ALA A 483 -52.80 -10.61 15.30
N GLU A 484 -52.90 -9.78 14.26
CA GLU A 484 -52.27 -9.95 12.96
C GLU A 484 -50.84 -9.35 13.01
N GLY A 485 -49.83 -10.19 13.20
CA GLY A 485 -48.42 -9.79 13.19
C GLY A 485 -47.61 -10.22 14.42
N ALA A 486 -48.27 -10.68 15.49
CA ALA A 486 -47.61 -11.21 16.69
C ALA A 486 -46.73 -12.46 16.39
N GLN A 487 -47.11 -13.23 15.36
CA GLN A 487 -46.39 -14.43 14.93
C GLN A 487 -44.99 -14.08 14.40
N ALA A 488 -44.83 -12.95 13.71
CA ALA A 488 -43.54 -12.53 13.17
C ALA A 488 -42.55 -12.14 14.28
N ILE A 489 -43.02 -11.40 15.30
CA ILE A 489 -42.20 -10.99 16.44
C ILE A 489 -41.74 -12.22 17.23
N LYS A 490 -42.68 -13.14 17.50
CA LYS A 490 -42.38 -14.39 18.21
C LYS A 490 -41.38 -15.27 17.45
N ALA A 491 -41.47 -15.33 16.11
CA ALA A 491 -40.47 -16.03 15.29
C ALA A 491 -39.06 -15.43 15.46
N ILE A 492 -38.96 -14.10 15.54
CA ILE A 492 -37.67 -13.42 15.68
C ILE A 492 -37.07 -13.65 17.07
N GLU A 493 -37.86 -13.50 18.12
CA GLU A 493 -37.44 -13.79 19.51
C GLU A 493 -36.93 -15.23 19.65
N MET A 494 -37.70 -16.19 19.16
CA MET A 494 -37.34 -17.61 19.22
C MET A 494 -36.10 -17.94 18.38
N SER A 495 -35.85 -17.23 17.27
CA SER A 495 -34.58 -17.36 16.54
C SER A 495 -33.36 -16.94 17.40
N GLY A 496 -33.54 -15.95 18.28
CA GLY A 496 -32.53 -15.52 19.24
C GLY A 496 -32.22 -16.58 20.30
N GLU A 497 -33.22 -17.36 20.71
CA GLU A 497 -33.05 -18.48 21.63
C GLU A 497 -32.22 -19.61 21.00
N VAL A 498 -32.45 -19.93 19.71
CA VAL A 498 -31.64 -20.92 18.98
C VAL A 498 -30.17 -20.48 18.88
N LEU A 499 -29.90 -19.18 18.65
CA LEU A 499 -28.55 -18.63 18.67
C LEU A 499 -27.90 -18.66 20.06
N THR A 500 -28.69 -18.53 21.12
CA THR A 500 -28.19 -18.65 22.50
C THR A 500 -27.79 -20.09 22.80
N MET A 501 -28.52 -21.07 22.27
CA MET A 501 -28.16 -22.49 22.35
C MET A 501 -26.87 -22.81 21.59
N GLU A 502 -26.66 -22.20 20.42
CA GLU A 502 -25.39 -22.28 19.70
C GLU A 502 -24.22 -21.78 20.55
N ARG A 503 -24.37 -20.62 21.20
CA ARG A 503 -23.34 -20.10 22.12
C ARG A 503 -23.12 -21.00 23.32
N LYS A 504 -24.18 -21.61 23.84
CA LYS A 504 -24.08 -22.56 24.96
C LYS A 504 -23.18 -23.75 24.60
N LEU A 505 -23.29 -24.28 23.38
CA LEU A 505 -22.43 -25.37 22.90
C LEU A 505 -21.00 -24.96 22.51
N LEU A 506 -20.77 -23.66 22.26
CA LEU A 506 -19.40 -23.14 22.16
C LEU A 506 -18.70 -23.11 23.52
N GLY A 507 -19.47 -23.14 24.62
CA GLY A 507 -18.97 -23.40 25.97
C GLY A 507 -18.70 -24.88 26.21
N ARG A 508 -17.86 -25.19 27.20
CA ARG A 508 -17.58 -26.57 27.63
C ARG A 508 -18.86 -27.17 28.24
N VAL A 509 -19.58 -28.00 27.50
CA VAL A 509 -20.74 -28.74 27.99
C VAL A 509 -20.53 -30.26 27.85
N PRO A 510 -21.02 -31.07 28.80
CA PRO A 510 -21.03 -32.53 28.67
C PRO A 510 -21.83 -32.99 27.43
N LEU A 511 -21.49 -34.16 26.87
CA LEU A 511 -22.17 -34.71 25.69
C LEU A 511 -23.69 -34.84 25.89
N ALA A 512 -24.14 -35.27 27.07
CA ALA A 512 -25.56 -35.37 27.38
C ALA A 512 -26.29 -34.02 27.28
N GLU A 513 -25.66 -32.95 27.78
CA GLU A 513 -26.20 -31.58 27.67
C GLU A 513 -26.14 -31.06 26.22
N ALA A 514 -25.12 -31.47 25.45
CA ALA A 514 -25.02 -31.14 24.03
C ALA A 514 -26.14 -31.80 23.20
N GLU A 515 -26.50 -33.04 23.52
CA GLU A 515 -27.60 -33.77 22.89
C GLU A 515 -28.96 -33.13 23.17
N GLU A 516 -29.23 -32.80 24.43
CA GLU A 516 -30.45 -32.11 24.83
C GLU A 516 -30.56 -30.73 24.16
N THR A 517 -29.48 -29.96 24.18
CA THR A 517 -29.43 -28.62 23.56
C THR A 517 -29.63 -28.70 22.04
N THR A 518 -29.10 -29.74 21.37
CA THR A 518 -29.29 -29.96 19.93
C THR A 518 -30.74 -30.28 19.59
N ALA A 519 -31.37 -31.18 20.35
CA ALA A 519 -32.78 -31.52 20.16
C ALA A 519 -33.70 -30.30 20.39
N LEU A 520 -33.41 -29.51 21.42
CA LEU A 520 -34.16 -28.31 21.74
C LEU A 520 -33.98 -27.20 20.68
N ALA A 521 -32.75 -26.98 20.22
CA ALA A 521 -32.46 -26.02 19.15
C ALA A 521 -33.19 -26.37 17.85
N ARG A 522 -33.27 -27.66 17.51
CA ARG A 522 -34.01 -28.12 16.33
C ARG A 522 -35.51 -27.91 16.48
N THR A 523 -36.07 -28.26 17.64
CA THR A 523 -37.50 -28.06 17.94
C THR A 523 -37.88 -26.58 17.83
N LYS A 524 -37.07 -25.68 18.41
CA LYS A 524 -37.29 -24.23 18.31
C LYS A 524 -37.14 -23.69 16.88
N ALA A 525 -36.18 -24.18 16.10
CA ALA A 525 -36.05 -23.79 14.69
C ALA A 525 -37.30 -24.18 13.86
N ASP A 526 -37.85 -25.38 14.11
CA ASP A 526 -39.09 -25.82 13.46
C ASP A 526 -40.31 -24.98 13.89
N GLU A 527 -40.38 -24.57 15.17
CA GLU A 527 -41.41 -23.64 15.67
C GLU A 527 -41.28 -22.23 15.06
N VAL A 528 -40.05 -21.70 14.91
CA VAL A 528 -39.80 -20.42 14.21
C VAL A 528 -40.27 -20.51 12.77
N ARG A 529 -39.98 -21.63 12.07
CA ARG A 529 -40.43 -21.84 10.68
C ARG A 529 -41.96 -21.85 10.59
N LYS A 530 -42.64 -22.49 11.54
CA LYS A 530 -44.12 -22.48 11.62
C LYS A 530 -44.67 -21.05 11.79
N LEU A 531 -44.10 -20.28 12.72
CA LEU A 531 -44.51 -18.89 12.99
C LEU A 531 -44.27 -17.97 11.78
N ALA A 532 -43.17 -18.18 11.06
CA ALA A 532 -42.90 -17.47 9.81
C ALA A 532 -43.94 -17.80 8.73
N GLY A 533 -44.36 -19.06 8.62
CA GLY A 533 -45.44 -19.49 7.73
C GLY A 533 -46.79 -18.84 8.08
N GLU A 534 -47.12 -18.75 9.37
CA GLU A 534 -48.34 -18.07 9.85
C GLU A 534 -48.29 -16.56 9.58
N ALA A 535 -47.14 -15.91 9.78
CA ALA A 535 -46.95 -14.49 9.46
C ALA A 535 -47.13 -14.22 7.96
N ARG A 536 -46.60 -15.11 7.10
CA ARG A 536 -46.78 -15.04 5.65
C ARG A 536 -48.25 -15.24 5.24
N ALA A 537 -48.96 -16.18 5.86
CA ALA A 537 -50.38 -16.39 5.62
C ALA A 537 -51.23 -15.18 6.05
N ALA A 538 -50.89 -14.53 7.16
CA ALA A 538 -51.53 -13.29 7.60
C ALA A 538 -51.29 -12.14 6.61
N ALA A 539 -50.04 -11.96 6.15
CA ALA A 539 -49.73 -10.97 5.12
C ALA A 539 -50.50 -11.22 3.82
N ALA A 540 -50.61 -12.47 3.38
CA ALA A 540 -51.37 -12.85 2.18
C ALA A 540 -52.88 -12.55 2.31
N LYS A 541 -53.48 -12.77 3.48
CA LYS A 541 -54.90 -12.44 3.75
C LYS A 541 -55.20 -10.95 3.66
N SER A 542 -54.20 -10.08 3.87
CA SER A 542 -54.36 -8.63 3.69
C SER A 542 -54.47 -8.22 2.21
N GLY A 543 -54.25 -9.13 1.26
CA GLY A 543 -54.25 -8.85 -0.18
C GLY A 543 -53.14 -7.88 -0.60
N GLY A 544 -52.03 -7.84 0.14
CA GLY A 544 -50.91 -6.93 -0.08
C GLY A 544 -51.19 -5.46 0.21
N LYS A 545 -52.31 -5.15 0.86
CA LYS A 545 -52.68 -3.77 1.20
C LYS A 545 -51.97 -3.26 2.46
N ASP A 546 -51.44 -4.15 3.29
CA ASP A 546 -50.70 -3.80 4.49
C ASP A 546 -49.20 -4.09 4.32
N ALA A 547 -48.47 -3.06 3.89
CA ALA A 547 -47.03 -3.13 3.70
C ALA A 547 -46.25 -3.46 4.99
N GLN A 548 -46.81 -3.15 6.17
CA GLN A 548 -46.17 -3.49 7.45
C GLN A 548 -46.28 -4.98 7.74
N LEU A 549 -47.44 -5.59 7.48
CA LEU A 549 -47.61 -7.05 7.59
C LEU A 549 -46.68 -7.80 6.63
N GLU A 550 -46.51 -7.34 5.39
CA GLU A 550 -45.57 -7.94 4.44
C GLU A 550 -44.11 -7.80 4.86
N ALA A 551 -43.72 -6.64 5.41
CA ALA A 551 -42.37 -6.44 5.93
C ALA A 551 -42.10 -7.37 7.13
N ARG A 552 -43.08 -7.51 8.03
CA ARG A 552 -43.00 -8.43 9.18
C ARG A 552 -42.91 -9.89 8.76
N ALA A 553 -43.68 -10.31 7.76
CA ALA A 553 -43.60 -11.67 7.22
C ALA A 553 -42.20 -11.98 6.64
N ARG A 554 -41.61 -11.04 5.89
CA ARG A 554 -40.23 -11.17 5.37
C ARG A 554 -39.19 -11.28 6.48
N MET A 555 -39.32 -10.49 7.55
CA MET A 555 -38.42 -10.58 8.71
C MET A 555 -38.55 -11.91 9.45
N ALA A 556 -39.77 -12.44 9.58
CA ALA A 556 -40.00 -13.75 10.18
C ALA A 556 -39.39 -14.89 9.33
N GLU A 557 -39.46 -14.79 8.00
CA GLU A 557 -38.85 -15.75 7.08
C GLU A 557 -37.32 -15.72 7.17
N ALA A 558 -36.70 -14.53 7.26
CA ALA A 558 -35.28 -14.39 7.53
C ALA A 558 -34.87 -14.96 8.91
N ALA A 559 -35.71 -14.77 9.94
CA ALA A 559 -35.48 -15.34 11.26
C ALA A 559 -35.55 -16.87 11.26
N ALA A 560 -36.46 -17.46 10.47
CA ALA A 560 -36.54 -18.91 10.28
C ALA A 560 -35.30 -19.48 9.60
N GLU A 561 -34.82 -18.84 8.52
CA GLU A 561 -33.58 -19.25 7.86
C GLU A 561 -32.37 -19.17 8.81
N ARG A 562 -32.31 -18.10 9.62
CA ARG A 562 -31.25 -17.91 10.62
C ARG A 562 -31.29 -19.01 11.70
N ALA A 563 -32.48 -19.29 12.25
CA ALA A 563 -32.67 -20.34 13.24
C ALA A 563 -32.28 -21.72 12.70
N ASP A 564 -32.61 -22.02 11.43
CA ASP A 564 -32.22 -23.27 10.78
C ASP A 564 -30.70 -23.42 10.63
N LYS A 565 -30.02 -22.37 10.18
CA LYS A 565 -28.55 -22.37 10.09
C LYS A 565 -27.91 -22.55 11.47
N ALA A 566 -28.44 -21.88 12.50
CA ALA A 566 -27.95 -22.01 13.87
C ALA A 566 -28.17 -23.43 14.43
N ALA A 567 -29.36 -24.02 14.25
CA ALA A 567 -29.63 -25.40 14.68
C ALA A 567 -28.72 -26.43 13.99
N ASN A 568 -28.37 -26.22 12.72
CA ASN A 568 -27.40 -27.08 12.02
C ASN A 568 -25.99 -26.94 12.62
N ARG A 569 -25.55 -25.72 12.94
CA ARG A 569 -24.25 -25.51 13.61
C ARG A 569 -24.21 -26.10 15.02
N VAL A 570 -25.31 -26.02 15.77
CA VAL A 570 -25.48 -26.68 17.08
C VAL A 570 -25.27 -28.20 16.93
N LYS A 571 -25.86 -28.82 15.90
CA LYS A 571 -25.65 -30.24 15.59
C LYS A 571 -24.18 -30.56 15.29
N ASP A 572 -23.52 -29.77 14.44
CA ASP A 572 -22.10 -29.96 14.11
C ASP A 572 -21.21 -29.85 15.35
N LEU A 573 -21.51 -28.91 16.27
CA LEU A 573 -20.79 -28.77 17.54
C LEU A 573 -21.01 -30.00 18.45
N LYS A 574 -22.24 -30.50 18.53
CA LYS A 574 -22.54 -31.73 19.28
C LYS A 574 -21.79 -32.94 18.73
N ASP A 575 -21.71 -33.10 17.42
CA ASP A 575 -20.96 -34.19 16.79
C ASP A 575 -19.46 -34.09 17.12
N LYS A 576 -18.88 -32.87 17.15
CA LYS A 576 -17.50 -32.64 17.61
C LYS A 576 -17.29 -32.99 19.09
N ILE A 577 -18.24 -32.63 19.95
CA ILE A 577 -18.20 -32.97 21.39
C ILE A 577 -18.24 -34.50 21.57
N ALA A 578 -19.10 -35.19 20.82
CA ALA A 578 -19.20 -36.66 20.85
C ALA A 578 -17.89 -37.33 20.44
N ILE A 579 -17.25 -36.83 19.37
CA ILE A 579 -15.95 -37.33 18.91
C ILE A 579 -14.87 -37.10 19.98
N SER A 580 -14.86 -35.95 20.64
CA SER A 580 -13.93 -35.63 21.73
C SER A 580 -14.11 -36.56 22.94
N GLU A 581 -15.34 -36.82 23.37
CA GLU A 581 -15.65 -37.77 24.44
C GLU A 581 -15.25 -39.20 24.08
N GLN A 582 -15.50 -39.63 22.84
CA GLN A 582 -15.06 -40.94 22.36
C GLN A 582 -13.52 -41.05 22.39
N ALA A 583 -12.80 -40.00 22.00
CA ALA A 583 -11.34 -39.95 22.10
C ALA A 583 -10.84 -40.03 23.55
N LYS A 584 -11.51 -39.36 24.50
CA LYS A 584 -11.19 -39.45 25.94
C LYS A 584 -11.38 -40.86 26.49
N SER A 585 -12.45 -41.54 26.07
CA SER A 585 -12.74 -42.91 26.52
C SER A 585 -11.73 -43.95 26.02
N ALA A 586 -10.98 -43.64 24.96
CA ALA A 586 -9.94 -44.50 24.41
C ALA A 586 -8.59 -44.39 25.18
N VAL A 587 -8.46 -43.44 26.11
CA VAL A 587 -7.26 -43.27 26.95
C VAL A 587 -7.41 -44.11 28.23
N PRO A 588 -6.44 -45.00 28.57
CA PRO A 588 -6.47 -45.76 29.82
C PRO A 588 -6.64 -44.84 31.03
N LYS A 589 -7.57 -45.19 31.94
CA LYS A 589 -7.92 -44.36 33.10
C LYS A 589 -6.73 -44.05 34.01
N GLU A 590 -5.73 -44.93 34.06
CA GLU A 590 -4.51 -44.70 34.85
C GLU A 590 -3.65 -43.55 34.30
N GLU A 591 -3.69 -43.27 32.98
CA GLU A 591 -2.90 -42.20 32.36
C GLU A 591 -3.61 -40.83 32.40
N LEU A 592 -4.93 -40.78 32.61
CA LEU A 592 -5.73 -39.55 32.67
C LEU A 592 -5.57 -38.77 33.98
N GLY A 593 -5.29 -39.44 35.09
CA GLY A 593 -5.18 -38.80 36.42
C GLY A 593 -4.01 -37.81 36.56
N GLU A 594 -3.02 -37.87 35.66
CA GLU A 594 -1.83 -37.01 35.68
C GLU A 594 -1.56 -36.31 34.33
N ALA A 595 -2.51 -36.35 33.39
CA ALA A 595 -2.39 -35.66 32.10
C ALA A 595 -2.80 -34.18 32.22
N PHE A 596 -2.17 -33.30 31.45
CA PHE A 596 -2.63 -31.92 31.32
C PHE A 596 -3.21 -31.69 29.92
N SER A 597 -4.28 -30.91 29.85
CA SER A 597 -4.99 -30.65 28.62
C SER A 597 -4.80 -29.23 28.11
N ILE A 598 -4.69 -29.09 26.79
CA ILE A 598 -4.57 -27.79 26.11
C ILE A 598 -5.73 -27.67 25.12
N GLY A 599 -6.51 -26.59 25.19
CA GLY A 599 -7.55 -26.31 24.19
C GLY A 599 -6.95 -25.83 22.87
N LEU A 600 -7.45 -26.36 21.74
CA LEU A 600 -7.12 -25.91 20.40
C LEU A 600 -8.19 -24.94 19.87
N GLU A 601 -7.79 -23.94 19.09
CA GLU A 601 -8.73 -23.08 18.34
C GLU A 601 -9.56 -23.95 17.39
N GLY A 602 -10.87 -24.05 17.65
CA GLY A 602 -11.81 -24.88 16.88
C GLY A 602 -12.54 -25.98 17.67
N GLY A 603 -12.29 -26.09 18.97
CA GLY A 603 -13.05 -26.98 19.89
C GLY A 603 -12.42 -28.35 20.13
N GLY A 604 -11.18 -28.56 19.71
CA GLY A 604 -10.39 -29.75 20.04
C GLY A 604 -9.63 -29.59 21.37
N GLU A 605 -9.31 -30.70 22.02
CA GLU A 605 -8.44 -30.74 23.20
C GLU A 605 -7.17 -31.50 22.81
N LEU A 606 -6.00 -31.16 23.36
CA LEU A 606 -4.77 -31.92 23.23
C LEU A 606 -4.44 -32.45 24.62
N ILE A 607 -4.53 -33.77 24.80
CA ILE A 607 -4.21 -34.44 26.07
C ILE A 607 -2.76 -34.89 26.02
N VAL A 608 -1.93 -34.30 26.88
CA VAL A 608 -0.52 -34.68 27.03
C VAL A 608 -0.37 -35.44 28.34
N THR A 609 -0.08 -36.73 28.24
CA THR A 609 0.23 -37.54 29.42
C THR A 609 1.63 -37.25 29.94
N LYS A 610 1.90 -37.60 31.20
CA LYS A 610 3.20 -37.44 31.85
C LYS A 610 4.34 -38.22 31.17
N THR A 611 4.00 -39.26 30.40
CA THR A 611 4.96 -40.03 29.59
C THR A 611 5.28 -39.37 28.25
N GLY A 612 4.71 -38.19 27.97
CA GLY A 612 4.90 -37.47 26.71
C GLY A 612 4.09 -38.05 25.55
N LYS A 613 3.21 -39.04 25.80
CA LYS A 613 2.28 -39.52 24.78
C LYS A 613 1.18 -38.48 24.57
N LEU A 614 1.04 -38.04 23.33
CA LEU A 614 0.01 -37.14 22.86
C LEU A 614 -1.22 -37.97 22.47
N PHE A 615 -2.31 -37.84 23.21
CA PHE A 615 -3.54 -38.58 22.97
C PHE A 615 -4.63 -37.73 22.35
N VAL A 616 -4.29 -36.89 21.35
CA VAL A 616 -5.25 -36.46 20.33
C VAL A 616 -4.50 -36.32 19.00
N CYS A 617 -4.44 -37.40 18.21
CA CYS A 617 -4.09 -37.31 16.80
C CYS A 617 -5.34 -37.03 15.96
N GLN A 618 -5.95 -35.86 16.17
CA GLN A 618 -6.36 -35.05 15.03
C GLN A 618 -5.42 -33.86 15.03
N SER A 619 -4.20 -34.08 14.54
CA SER A 619 -3.34 -32.94 14.23
C SER A 619 -4.14 -32.01 13.30
N PRO A 620 -3.99 -30.68 13.41
CA PRO A 620 -4.62 -29.73 12.47
C PRO A 620 -4.46 -30.17 11.01
N CYS A 621 -3.40 -30.92 10.70
CA CYS A 621 -3.09 -31.44 9.40
C CYS A 621 -3.96 -32.61 8.95
N MET A 622 -4.38 -33.53 9.82
CA MET A 622 -5.38 -34.56 9.45
C MET A 622 -6.73 -33.93 9.13
N ALA A 623 -7.20 -33.01 9.99
CA ALA A 623 -8.45 -32.29 9.76
C ALA A 623 -8.40 -31.43 8.48
N LEU A 624 -7.25 -30.79 8.20
CA LEU A 624 -7.02 -30.08 6.94
C LEU A 624 -6.96 -31.04 5.75
N THR A 625 -6.32 -32.19 5.90
CA THR A 625 -6.20 -33.19 4.83
C THR A 625 -7.56 -33.81 4.49
N GLU A 626 -8.41 -34.07 5.49
CA GLU A 626 -9.79 -34.53 5.29
C GLU A 626 -10.66 -33.42 4.70
N ARG A 627 -10.62 -32.21 5.29
CA ARG A 627 -11.40 -31.05 4.82
C ARG A 627 -11.09 -30.69 3.37
N TYR A 628 -9.83 -30.77 2.97
CA TYR A 628 -9.37 -30.46 1.62
C TYR A 628 -9.02 -31.71 0.81
N ALA A 629 -9.47 -32.90 1.20
CA ALA A 629 -9.11 -34.18 0.55
C ALA A 629 -9.39 -34.17 -0.96
N ALA A 630 -10.52 -33.57 -1.35
CA ALA A 630 -10.91 -33.42 -2.74
C ALA A 630 -9.91 -32.55 -3.54
N VAL A 631 -9.46 -31.43 -2.95
CA VAL A 631 -8.50 -30.50 -3.60
C VAL A 631 -7.09 -31.09 -3.61
N ILE A 632 -6.70 -31.75 -2.51
CA ILE A 632 -5.40 -32.40 -2.37
C ILE A 632 -5.27 -33.55 -3.37
N SER A 633 -6.27 -34.42 -3.49
CA SER A 633 -6.24 -35.58 -4.40
C SER A 633 -6.16 -35.20 -5.88
N ARG A 634 -6.70 -34.04 -6.28
CA ARG A 634 -6.58 -33.52 -7.65
C ARG A 634 -5.28 -32.79 -7.92
N ASN A 635 -4.53 -32.42 -6.87
CA ASN A 635 -3.33 -31.61 -6.99
C ASN A 635 -2.08 -32.32 -6.46
N ARG A 636 -1.18 -32.68 -7.38
CA ARG A 636 0.07 -33.37 -7.04
C ARG A 636 0.97 -32.58 -6.10
N GLU A 637 1.06 -31.25 -6.24
CA GLU A 637 1.88 -30.40 -5.37
C GLU A 637 1.32 -30.38 -3.94
N LEU A 638 -0.01 -30.21 -3.79
CA LEU A 638 -0.66 -30.29 -2.49
C LEU A 638 -0.56 -31.68 -1.88
N THR A 639 -0.63 -32.74 -2.69
CA THR A 639 -0.39 -34.11 -2.21
C THR A 639 1.03 -34.25 -1.65
N GLN A 640 2.04 -33.76 -2.37
CA GLN A 640 3.43 -33.78 -1.89
C GLN A 640 3.61 -32.93 -0.63
N ARG A 641 2.99 -31.75 -0.57
CA ARG A 641 3.00 -30.91 0.63
C ARG A 641 2.29 -31.57 1.80
N ALA A 642 1.15 -32.23 1.59
CA ALA A 642 0.44 -32.98 2.63
C ALA A 642 1.33 -34.10 3.20
N VAL A 643 2.06 -34.81 2.34
CA VAL A 643 3.04 -35.81 2.77
C VAL A 643 4.18 -35.17 3.57
N ALA A 644 4.73 -34.04 3.11
CA ALA A 644 5.81 -33.34 3.82
C ALA A 644 5.36 -32.82 5.19
N VAL A 645 4.13 -32.28 5.27
CA VAL A 645 3.49 -31.87 6.53
C VAL A 645 3.35 -33.08 7.46
N ARG A 646 2.84 -34.21 6.96
CA ARG A 646 2.70 -35.45 7.73
C ARG A 646 4.05 -35.98 8.22
N MET A 647 5.10 -35.93 7.40
CA MET A 647 6.45 -36.34 7.81
C MET A 647 7.02 -35.40 8.89
N ALA A 648 6.87 -34.08 8.72
CA ALA A 648 7.31 -33.11 9.73
C ALA A 648 6.61 -33.32 11.07
N GLU A 649 5.33 -33.70 11.06
CA GLU A 649 4.59 -34.08 12.27
C GLU A 649 5.11 -35.35 12.91
N GLN A 650 5.32 -36.42 12.12
CA GLN A 650 5.87 -37.67 12.63
C GLN A 650 7.27 -37.49 13.24
N ASP A 651 8.09 -36.63 12.63
CA ASP A 651 9.41 -36.32 13.16
C ASP A 651 9.31 -35.49 14.45
N ALA A 652 8.41 -34.51 14.50
CA ALA A 652 8.14 -33.76 15.71
C ALA A 652 7.62 -34.65 16.85
N GLU A 653 6.68 -35.56 16.57
CA GLU A 653 6.12 -36.51 17.54
C GLU A 653 7.22 -37.40 18.15
N LYS A 654 8.18 -37.86 17.34
CA LYS A 654 9.34 -38.63 17.83
C LYS A 654 10.29 -37.79 18.69
N LEU A 655 10.44 -36.50 18.38
CA LEU A 655 11.42 -35.62 19.04
C LEU A 655 10.89 -35.00 20.34
N LEU A 656 9.58 -34.71 20.42
CA LEU A 656 8.96 -33.99 21.52
C LEU A 656 9.17 -34.62 22.91
N PRO A 657 9.08 -35.97 23.11
CA PRO A 657 9.26 -36.59 24.42
C PRO A 657 10.63 -36.36 25.07
N GLY A 658 11.67 -36.05 24.28
CA GLY A 658 13.03 -35.79 24.77
C GLY A 658 13.41 -34.31 24.84
N MET A 659 12.53 -33.39 24.41
CA MET A 659 12.86 -31.97 24.30
C MET A 659 12.50 -31.17 25.55
N LYS A 660 13.37 -30.22 25.92
CA LYS A 660 13.06 -29.22 26.95
C LYS A 660 11.91 -28.31 26.48
N ALA A 661 11.09 -27.82 27.41
CA ALA A 661 9.89 -27.04 27.11
C ALA A 661 10.07 -25.88 26.10
N PRO A 662 11.16 -25.07 26.13
CA PRO A 662 11.36 -24.01 25.12
C PRO A 662 11.56 -24.56 23.70
N SER A 663 12.28 -25.68 23.56
CA SER A 663 12.52 -26.36 22.28
C SER A 663 11.26 -27.02 21.75
N ALA A 664 10.49 -27.67 22.62
CA ALA A 664 9.19 -28.24 22.27
C ALA A 664 8.22 -27.16 21.75
N LYS A 665 8.15 -26.00 22.40
CA LYS A 665 7.34 -24.86 21.95
C LYS A 665 7.77 -24.34 20.57
N ALA A 666 9.07 -24.31 20.29
CA ALA A 666 9.58 -23.89 18.98
C ALA A 666 9.23 -24.89 17.87
N VAL A 667 9.28 -26.19 18.14
CA VAL A 667 8.84 -27.23 17.18
C VAL A 667 7.33 -27.11 16.93
N GLN A 668 6.52 -26.94 17.98
CA GLN A 668 5.08 -26.73 17.84
C GLN A 668 4.73 -25.46 17.05
N ALA A 669 5.43 -24.34 17.28
CA ALA A 669 5.23 -23.12 16.52
C ALA A 669 5.55 -23.29 15.02
N ARG A 670 6.60 -24.05 14.69
CA ARG A 670 6.94 -24.39 13.31
C ARG A 670 5.88 -25.26 12.65
N LEU A 671 5.35 -26.27 13.35
CA LEU A 671 4.25 -27.09 12.85
C LEU A 671 2.99 -26.25 12.62
N GLY A 672 2.65 -25.35 13.54
CA GLY A 672 1.52 -24.43 13.38
C GLY A 672 1.66 -23.54 12.14
N ALA A 673 2.84 -22.96 11.91
CA ALA A 673 3.12 -22.16 10.73
C ALA A 673 3.06 -22.99 9.42
N LEU A 674 3.52 -24.24 9.46
CA LEU A 674 3.45 -25.17 8.34
C LEU A 674 1.99 -25.52 8.00
N ALA A 675 1.17 -25.83 9.02
CA ALA A 675 -0.25 -26.14 8.88
C ALA A 675 -1.04 -24.95 8.32
N GLN A 676 -0.79 -23.73 8.83
CA GLN A 676 -1.42 -22.50 8.31
C GLN A 676 -1.03 -22.23 6.86
N THR A 677 0.24 -22.44 6.51
CA THR A 677 0.71 -22.29 5.12
C THR A 677 0.03 -23.31 4.21
N PHE A 678 -0.05 -24.57 4.63
CA PHE A 678 -0.72 -25.63 3.89
C PHE A 678 -2.22 -25.37 3.71
N GLN A 679 -2.90 -24.92 4.77
CA GLN A 679 -4.31 -24.50 4.70
C GLN A 679 -4.52 -23.39 3.69
N ARG A 680 -3.68 -22.34 3.74
CA ARG A 680 -3.75 -21.22 2.79
C ARG A 680 -3.56 -21.69 1.35
N ASP A 681 -2.61 -22.60 1.12
CA ASP A 681 -2.39 -23.16 -0.21
C ASP A 681 -3.60 -23.99 -0.70
N CYS A 682 -4.22 -24.79 0.18
CA CYS A 682 -5.43 -25.55 -0.15
C CYS A 682 -6.61 -24.63 -0.51
N VAL A 683 -6.86 -23.58 0.28
CA VAL A 683 -7.91 -22.58 0.02
C VAL A 683 -7.64 -21.85 -1.30
N LEU A 684 -6.38 -21.44 -1.52
CA LEU A 684 -5.99 -20.76 -2.75
C LEU A 684 -6.20 -21.64 -3.99
N PHE A 685 -5.87 -22.93 -3.91
CA PHE A 685 -6.09 -23.87 -5.00
C PHE A 685 -7.57 -24.16 -5.25
N GLN A 686 -8.36 -24.36 -4.19
CA GLN A 686 -9.81 -24.51 -4.34
C GLN A 686 -10.41 -23.30 -5.08
N ARG A 687 -9.98 -22.09 -4.69
CA ARG A 687 -10.44 -20.86 -5.35
C ARG A 687 -9.97 -20.77 -6.79
N ALA A 688 -8.75 -21.23 -7.06
CA ALA A 688 -8.21 -21.27 -8.40
C ALA A 688 -8.95 -22.28 -9.30
N GLU A 689 -9.42 -23.41 -8.77
CA GLU A 689 -10.29 -24.36 -9.51
C GLU A 689 -11.62 -23.69 -9.91
N GLU A 690 -12.24 -22.94 -8.99
CA GLU A 690 -13.49 -22.23 -9.27
C GLU A 690 -13.31 -21.12 -10.32
N ILE A 691 -12.21 -20.37 -10.23
CA ILE A 691 -11.89 -19.32 -11.21
C ILE A 691 -11.49 -19.94 -12.55
N ALA A 692 -10.77 -21.06 -12.58
CA ALA A 692 -10.47 -21.79 -13.80
C ALA A 692 -11.76 -22.29 -14.49
N GLY A 693 -12.70 -22.84 -13.71
CA GLY A 693 -14.02 -23.23 -14.20
C GLY A 693 -14.80 -22.04 -14.76
N TRP A 694 -14.77 -20.89 -14.08
CA TRP A 694 -15.37 -19.65 -14.60
C TRP A 694 -14.70 -19.18 -15.89
N LEU A 695 -13.36 -19.16 -15.95
CA LEU A 695 -12.62 -18.76 -17.15
C LEU A 695 -13.01 -19.61 -18.36
N HIS A 696 -13.19 -20.91 -18.17
CA HIS A 696 -13.65 -21.81 -19.22
C HIS A 696 -15.07 -21.45 -19.72
N THR A 697 -15.99 -21.11 -18.82
CA THR A 697 -17.33 -20.63 -19.22
C THR A 697 -17.29 -19.26 -19.88
N ALA A 698 -16.32 -18.42 -19.48
CA ALA A 698 -16.14 -17.06 -19.96
C ALA A 698 -15.52 -17.00 -21.36
N GLU A 699 -15.00 -18.10 -21.92
CA GLU A 699 -14.52 -18.18 -23.31
C GLU A 699 -15.58 -17.77 -24.34
N SER A 700 -16.87 -17.96 -24.02
CA SER A 700 -17.98 -17.53 -24.86
C SER A 700 -18.18 -16.01 -24.89
N THR A 701 -17.85 -15.33 -23.79
CA THR A 701 -17.95 -13.88 -23.63
C THR A 701 -16.68 -13.17 -24.10
N TYR A 702 -15.52 -13.80 -23.89
CA TYR A 702 -14.21 -13.26 -24.22
C TYR A 702 -13.53 -14.19 -25.23
N PRO A 703 -13.71 -13.98 -26.54
CA PRO A 703 -13.22 -14.88 -27.58
C PRO A 703 -11.72 -15.14 -27.51
N GLY A 704 -10.94 -14.21 -26.96
CA GLY A 704 -9.51 -14.40 -26.81
C GLY A 704 -9.05 -15.29 -25.65
N LEU A 705 -9.99 -15.73 -24.80
CA LEU A 705 -9.75 -16.87 -23.89
C LEU A 705 -9.95 -18.22 -24.57
N LYS A 706 -10.50 -18.26 -25.80
CA LYS A 706 -10.83 -19.52 -26.47
C LYS A 706 -9.59 -20.40 -26.64
N GLY A 707 -9.64 -21.57 -26.02
CA GLY A 707 -8.52 -22.53 -26.04
C GLY A 707 -7.35 -22.18 -25.12
N ALA A 708 -7.45 -21.12 -24.31
CA ALA A 708 -6.46 -20.80 -23.28
C ALA A 708 -6.47 -21.82 -22.13
N ASN A 709 -7.61 -22.48 -21.85
CA ASN A 709 -7.75 -23.60 -20.90
C ASN A 709 -6.83 -23.51 -19.67
N LEU A 710 -6.88 -22.36 -18.97
CA LEU A 710 -6.00 -22.11 -17.83
C LEU A 710 -6.36 -23.04 -16.68
N ASP A 711 -5.41 -23.89 -16.28
CA ASP A 711 -5.59 -24.79 -15.15
C ASP A 711 -5.55 -24.04 -13.81
N ALA A 712 -5.98 -24.72 -12.74
CA ALA A 712 -5.96 -24.15 -11.40
C ALA A 712 -4.54 -23.72 -10.97
N ALA A 713 -3.47 -24.40 -11.43
CA ALA A 713 -2.11 -24.02 -11.08
C ALA A 713 -1.68 -22.69 -11.72
N ALA A 714 -2.08 -22.44 -12.97
CA ALA A 714 -1.92 -21.15 -13.65
C ALA A 714 -2.67 -20.05 -12.92
N VAL A 715 -3.94 -20.30 -12.57
CA VAL A 715 -4.75 -19.33 -11.82
C VAL A 715 -4.16 -19.06 -10.43
N VAL A 716 -3.62 -20.06 -9.72
CA VAL A 716 -2.89 -19.85 -8.46
C VAL A 716 -1.71 -18.89 -8.67
N ARG A 717 -0.94 -19.02 -9.77
CA ARG A 717 0.17 -18.09 -10.06
C ARG A 717 -0.33 -16.67 -10.28
N VAL A 718 -1.47 -16.49 -10.95
CA VAL A 718 -2.13 -15.18 -11.13
C VAL A 718 -2.55 -14.62 -9.77
N LEU A 719 -3.25 -15.39 -8.94
CA LEU A 719 -3.73 -14.96 -7.62
C LEU A 719 -2.56 -14.64 -6.65
N LYS A 720 -1.43 -15.34 -6.77
CA LYS A 720 -0.21 -15.09 -5.96
C LYS A 720 0.41 -13.72 -6.23
N LYS A 721 0.07 -13.02 -7.32
CA LYS A 721 0.47 -11.62 -7.53
C LYS A 721 -0.26 -10.64 -6.62
N GLY A 722 -1.28 -11.11 -5.90
CA GLY A 722 -2.00 -10.34 -4.90
C GLY A 722 -3.09 -9.44 -5.51
N PRO A 723 -3.53 -8.41 -4.78
CA PRO A 723 -4.72 -7.63 -5.13
C PRO A 723 -4.51 -6.62 -6.27
N GLY A 724 -3.29 -6.51 -6.82
CA GLY A 724 -2.96 -5.57 -7.88
C GLY A 724 -3.35 -6.08 -9.25
N VAL A 725 -4.37 -5.46 -9.87
CA VAL A 725 -4.92 -5.86 -11.17
C VAL A 725 -3.85 -5.88 -12.26
N GLU A 726 -2.94 -4.90 -12.30
CA GLU A 726 -1.86 -4.87 -13.32
C GLU A 726 -0.87 -6.02 -13.17
N ALA A 727 -0.53 -6.42 -11.93
CA ALA A 727 0.37 -7.56 -11.71
C ALA A 727 -0.33 -8.89 -12.02
N ALA A 728 -1.62 -9.00 -11.67
CA ALA A 728 -2.44 -10.16 -12.04
C ALA A 728 -2.61 -10.25 -13.57
N LYS A 729 -2.82 -9.11 -14.25
CA LYS A 729 -2.92 -9.01 -15.72
C LYS A 729 -1.61 -9.45 -16.40
N GLY A 730 -0.47 -8.96 -15.92
CA GLY A 730 0.83 -9.39 -16.43
C GLY A 730 1.04 -10.90 -16.31
N GLN A 731 0.74 -11.47 -15.14
CA GLN A 731 0.83 -12.92 -14.95
C GLN A 731 -0.20 -13.69 -15.79
N LEU A 732 -1.43 -13.18 -15.92
CA LEU A 732 -2.46 -13.80 -16.74
C LEU A 732 -2.04 -13.88 -18.21
N LEU A 733 -1.44 -12.80 -18.74
CA LEU A 733 -0.89 -12.78 -20.09
C LEU A 733 0.21 -13.82 -20.27
N GLU A 734 1.12 -13.96 -19.31
CA GLU A 734 2.17 -14.99 -19.33
C GLU A 734 1.57 -16.41 -19.38
N GLU A 735 0.53 -16.69 -18.59
CA GLU A 735 -0.11 -18.00 -18.57
C GLU A 735 -0.87 -18.32 -19.88
N ILE A 736 -1.56 -17.33 -20.46
CA ILE A 736 -2.25 -17.49 -21.74
C ILE A 736 -1.23 -17.74 -22.86
N ALA A 737 -0.15 -16.95 -22.90
CA ALA A 737 0.92 -17.11 -23.88
C ALA A 737 1.58 -18.50 -23.77
N ALA A 738 1.82 -18.99 -22.55
CA ALA A 738 2.37 -20.31 -22.31
C ALA A 738 1.49 -21.44 -22.88
N VAL A 739 0.16 -21.33 -22.79
CA VAL A 739 -0.75 -22.34 -23.36
C VAL A 739 -0.76 -22.28 -24.89
N GLN A 740 -0.75 -21.08 -25.48
CA GLN A 740 -0.68 -20.91 -26.93
C GLN A 740 0.63 -21.46 -27.52
N VAL A 741 1.76 -21.23 -26.86
CA VAL A 741 3.05 -21.79 -27.30
C VAL A 741 3.01 -23.31 -27.28
N LYS A 742 2.44 -23.92 -26.22
CA LYS A 742 2.29 -25.38 -26.15
C LYS A 742 1.38 -25.93 -27.25
N SER A 743 0.28 -25.25 -27.57
CA SER A 743 -0.62 -25.69 -28.64
C SER A 743 0.03 -25.57 -30.02
N MET A 744 0.81 -24.51 -30.26
CA MET A 744 1.61 -24.36 -31.47
C MET A 744 2.65 -25.48 -31.59
N LEU A 745 3.38 -25.80 -30.51
CA LEU A 745 4.36 -26.90 -30.50
C LEU A 745 3.76 -28.28 -30.78
N ALA A 746 2.46 -28.47 -30.51
CA ALA A 746 1.78 -29.74 -30.81
C ALA A 746 1.58 -29.98 -32.32
N THR A 747 1.60 -28.92 -33.15
CA THR A 747 1.37 -29.01 -34.59
C THR A 747 2.66 -28.80 -35.39
N SER A 748 2.80 -29.45 -36.55
CA SER A 748 3.96 -29.25 -37.42
C SER A 748 4.06 -27.81 -37.94
N GLU A 749 2.93 -27.20 -38.29
CA GLU A 749 2.86 -25.80 -38.72
C GLU A 749 3.25 -24.83 -37.61
N GLY A 750 2.75 -25.04 -36.38
CA GLY A 750 3.11 -24.20 -35.24
C GLY A 750 4.59 -24.34 -34.85
N ARG A 751 5.16 -25.55 -34.91
CA ARG A 751 6.62 -25.75 -34.75
C ARG A 751 7.43 -25.02 -35.81
N ALA A 752 7.00 -25.05 -37.08
CA ALA A 752 7.62 -24.29 -38.17
C ALA A 752 7.62 -22.78 -37.90
N LYS A 753 6.51 -22.24 -37.40
CA LYS A 753 6.39 -20.83 -37.01
C LYS A 753 7.28 -20.46 -35.82
N LEU A 754 7.36 -21.31 -34.80
CA LEU A 754 8.11 -21.02 -33.56
C LEU A 754 9.63 -21.16 -33.74
N ALA A 755 10.07 -22.19 -34.46
CA ALA A 755 11.45 -22.64 -34.44
C ALA A 755 12.14 -22.60 -35.82
N GLY A 756 11.42 -22.22 -36.88
CA GLY A 756 11.95 -22.13 -38.24
C GLY A 756 12.58 -23.44 -38.69
N GLN A 757 13.88 -23.40 -38.99
CA GLN A 757 14.63 -24.59 -39.43
C GLN A 757 14.67 -25.72 -38.39
N PHE A 758 14.43 -25.44 -37.10
CA PHE A 758 14.45 -26.44 -36.03
C PHE A 758 13.06 -27.08 -35.79
N ALA A 759 12.09 -26.89 -36.68
CA ALA A 759 10.73 -27.41 -36.53
C ALA A 759 10.61 -28.95 -36.56
N GLY A 760 11.61 -29.63 -37.14
CA GLY A 760 11.72 -31.08 -37.15
C GLY A 760 12.22 -31.68 -35.84
N GLU A 761 12.76 -30.86 -34.94
CA GLU A 761 13.31 -31.30 -33.66
C GLU A 761 12.21 -31.55 -32.61
N ALA A 762 12.57 -32.33 -31.58
CA ALA A 762 11.74 -32.55 -30.41
C ALA A 762 11.75 -31.32 -29.48
N LEU A 763 11.06 -30.25 -29.91
CA LEU A 763 11.00 -28.98 -29.20
C LEU A 763 10.24 -29.09 -27.87
N GLU A 764 10.84 -28.56 -26.81
CA GLU A 764 10.30 -28.43 -25.46
C GLU A 764 10.13 -26.95 -25.12
N PHE A 765 8.98 -26.59 -24.55
CA PHE A 765 8.76 -25.26 -23.94
C PHE A 765 8.95 -25.34 -22.42
N ILE A 766 9.90 -24.56 -21.91
CA ILE A 766 10.13 -24.38 -20.48
C ILE A 766 9.55 -23.03 -20.06
N PRO A 767 8.47 -22.99 -19.25
CA PRO A 767 7.82 -21.75 -18.85
C PRO A 767 8.68 -20.91 -17.90
N GLY A 768 8.52 -19.59 -17.96
CA GLY A 768 9.33 -18.63 -17.24
C GLY A 768 9.39 -18.82 -15.73
N HIS A 769 8.27 -19.21 -15.10
CA HIS A 769 8.24 -19.46 -13.65
C HIS A 769 9.16 -20.62 -13.20
N ARG A 770 9.65 -21.46 -14.12
CA ARG A 770 10.65 -22.52 -13.85
C ARG A 770 12.08 -22.06 -14.12
N LEU A 771 12.26 -20.94 -14.82
CA LEU A 771 13.55 -20.37 -15.19
C LEU A 771 13.89 -19.25 -14.22
N ARG A 772 14.32 -19.67 -13.03
CA ARG A 772 14.68 -18.75 -11.94
C ARG A 772 16.18 -18.80 -11.68
N ASP A 773 16.73 -17.69 -11.19
CA ASP A 773 18.06 -17.68 -10.61
C ASP A 773 18.08 -18.35 -9.22
N ALA A 774 19.27 -18.45 -8.61
CA ALA A 774 19.46 -19.02 -7.28
C ALA A 774 18.67 -18.29 -6.18
N GLN A 775 18.26 -17.04 -6.44
CA GLN A 775 17.46 -16.21 -5.53
C GLN A 775 15.95 -16.33 -5.81
N GLY A 776 15.55 -17.20 -6.74
CA GLY A 776 14.15 -17.42 -7.10
C GLY A 776 13.56 -16.36 -8.01
N ARG A 777 14.36 -15.48 -8.63
CA ARG A 777 13.88 -14.44 -9.57
C ARG A 777 13.78 -14.99 -10.99
N GLN A 778 12.69 -14.68 -11.68
CA GLN A 778 12.41 -15.16 -13.03
C GLN A 778 13.30 -14.45 -14.08
N LEU A 779 13.99 -15.23 -14.92
CA LEU A 779 14.94 -14.72 -15.92
C LEU A 779 14.29 -14.35 -17.25
N THR A 780 13.19 -15.02 -17.60
CA THR A 780 12.46 -14.88 -18.87
C THR A 780 11.04 -15.41 -18.70
N ASP A 781 10.12 -15.11 -19.61
CA ASP A 781 8.76 -15.66 -19.60
C ASP A 781 8.64 -17.05 -20.22
N GLY A 782 9.69 -17.50 -20.90
CA GLY A 782 9.93 -18.89 -21.20
C GLY A 782 10.99 -19.10 -22.26
N ILE A 783 11.41 -20.34 -22.46
CA ILE A 783 12.32 -20.72 -23.55
C ILE A 783 11.76 -21.90 -24.31
N ILE A 784 12.03 -21.92 -25.61
CA ILE A 784 11.79 -23.07 -26.49
C ILE A 784 13.17 -23.60 -26.88
N GLY A 785 13.39 -24.90 -26.68
CA GLY A 785 14.65 -25.55 -27.03
C GLY A 785 14.48 -27.04 -27.27
N PHE A 786 15.56 -27.75 -27.55
CA PHE A 786 15.56 -29.21 -27.69
C PHE A 786 16.86 -29.80 -27.14
N TRP A 787 16.84 -31.10 -26.82
CA TRP A 787 18.02 -31.80 -26.31
C TRP A 787 18.87 -32.35 -27.46
N GLU A 788 20.13 -31.93 -27.50
CA GLU A 788 21.18 -32.45 -28.38
C GLU A 788 22.18 -33.21 -27.51
N GLY A 789 21.84 -34.47 -27.19
CA GLY A 789 22.56 -35.26 -26.18
C GLY A 789 22.44 -34.63 -24.78
N PRO A 790 23.55 -34.34 -24.07
CA PRO A 790 23.52 -33.72 -22.75
C PRO A 790 23.31 -32.19 -22.78
N LYS A 791 23.19 -31.58 -23.97
CA LYS A 791 23.08 -30.13 -24.14
C LYS A 791 21.63 -29.75 -24.47
N PHE A 792 21.06 -28.82 -23.71
CA PHE A 792 19.79 -28.20 -24.08
C PHE A 792 20.04 -27.00 -24.96
N ARG A 793 19.67 -27.09 -26.24
CA ARG A 793 19.87 -26.04 -27.24
C ARG A 793 18.66 -25.12 -27.27
N ILE A 794 18.85 -23.87 -26.87
CA ILE A 794 17.80 -22.85 -26.87
C ILE A 794 17.62 -22.32 -28.29
N VAL A 795 16.39 -22.40 -28.79
CA VAL A 795 15.99 -21.91 -30.13
C VAL A 795 15.34 -20.53 -30.02
N THR A 796 14.48 -20.33 -29.01
CA THR A 796 13.71 -19.10 -28.82
C THR A 796 13.64 -18.74 -27.35
N VAL A 797 13.77 -17.45 -27.04
CA VAL A 797 13.51 -16.88 -25.71
C VAL A 797 12.25 -16.02 -25.81
N ILE A 798 11.24 -16.33 -24.99
CA ILE A 798 9.98 -15.59 -24.91
C ILE A 798 10.15 -14.53 -23.84
N GLU A 799 10.32 -13.28 -24.28
CA GLU A 799 10.53 -12.09 -23.44
C GLU A 799 11.69 -12.28 -22.41
N SER A 800 12.84 -11.69 -22.73
CA SER A 800 13.97 -11.68 -21.81
C SER A 800 13.75 -10.64 -20.72
N LYS A 801 13.65 -11.05 -19.46
CA LYS A 801 13.55 -10.13 -18.30
C LYS A 801 14.94 -9.63 -17.89
N ALA A 802 15.72 -9.14 -18.86
CA ALA A 802 17.10 -8.68 -18.68
C ALA A 802 17.29 -7.17 -18.89
N GLY A 803 16.21 -6.37 -18.83
CA GLY A 803 16.25 -4.91 -18.98
C GLY A 803 16.63 -4.17 -17.68
N ARG A 804 16.94 -2.86 -17.76
CA ARG A 804 17.31 -2.00 -16.60
C ARG A 804 16.35 -2.14 -15.40
N TRP A 805 15.07 -2.34 -15.67
CA TRP A 805 14.00 -2.53 -14.68
C TRP A 805 14.02 -3.93 -14.04
N SER A 806 14.34 -4.98 -14.81
CA SER A 806 14.54 -6.33 -14.28
C SER A 806 15.90 -6.49 -13.58
N ALA A 807 16.92 -5.75 -14.05
CA ALA A 807 18.23 -5.62 -13.44
C ALA A 807 18.17 -4.92 -12.07
N GLU A 808 17.16 -4.10 -11.82
CA GLU A 808 16.92 -3.44 -10.54
C GLU A 808 16.50 -4.46 -9.46
N GLY A 809 15.65 -5.42 -9.81
CA GLY A 809 15.36 -6.61 -8.99
C GLY A 809 16.56 -7.55 -8.83
N LEU A 810 17.45 -7.61 -9.84
CA LEU A 810 18.72 -8.34 -9.77
C LEU A 810 19.77 -7.66 -8.85
N ARG A 811 19.77 -6.32 -8.81
CA ARG A 811 20.73 -5.46 -8.10
C ARG A 811 20.71 -5.59 -6.58
N TYR A 812 19.55 -5.89 -5.99
CA TYR A 812 19.42 -6.17 -4.56
C TYR A 812 20.34 -7.32 -4.11
N GLY A 813 20.56 -8.32 -4.97
CA GLY A 813 21.50 -9.42 -4.70
C GLY A 813 22.98 -8.99 -4.71
N LYS A 814 23.35 -7.86 -5.33
CA LYS A 814 24.75 -7.37 -5.31
C LYS A 814 25.14 -6.85 -3.93
N GLN A 815 24.20 -6.24 -3.19
CA GLN A 815 24.44 -5.73 -1.83
C GLN A 815 24.54 -6.87 -0.82
N ASP A 816 23.67 -7.87 -0.91
CA ASP A 816 23.75 -9.06 -0.06
C ASP A 816 25.00 -9.90 -0.36
N LEU A 817 25.34 -10.06 -1.65
CA LEU A 817 26.58 -10.70 -2.06
C LEU A 817 27.80 -9.90 -1.56
N GLN A 818 27.78 -8.57 -1.61
CA GLN A 818 28.81 -7.71 -1.03
C GLN A 818 28.92 -7.89 0.50
N ALA A 819 27.80 -7.96 1.21
CA ALA A 819 27.80 -8.21 2.66
C ALA A 819 28.35 -9.60 3.00
N ILE A 820 28.02 -10.62 2.20
CA ILE A 820 28.54 -11.99 2.35
C ILE A 820 30.04 -12.05 2.03
N LEU A 821 30.50 -11.37 0.98
CA LEU A 821 31.93 -11.26 0.64
C LEU A 821 32.72 -10.47 1.69
N THR A 822 32.09 -9.44 2.27
CA THR A 822 32.65 -8.66 3.39
C THR A 822 32.77 -9.52 4.65
N ALA A 823 31.72 -10.29 4.98
CA ALA A 823 31.74 -11.25 6.07
C ALA A 823 32.80 -12.34 5.85
N ARG A 824 32.93 -12.87 4.64
CA ARG A 824 33.97 -13.85 4.27
C ARG A 824 35.37 -13.30 4.43
N SER A 825 35.60 -12.07 4.00
CA SER A 825 36.89 -11.39 4.18
C SER A 825 37.21 -11.14 5.66
N ARG A 826 36.21 -10.88 6.50
CA ARG A 826 36.36 -10.70 7.95
C ARG A 826 36.68 -12.03 8.66
N VAL A 827 35.97 -13.11 8.29
CA VAL A 827 36.23 -14.46 8.80
C VAL A 827 37.63 -14.93 8.40
N ILE A 828 38.05 -14.69 7.16
CA ILE A 828 39.41 -15.01 6.69
C ILE A 828 40.46 -14.18 7.45
N ARG A 829 40.24 -12.88 7.67
CA ARG A 829 41.17 -12.05 8.46
C ARG A 829 41.29 -12.52 9.91
N LYS A 830 40.17 -12.88 10.54
CA LYS A 830 40.14 -13.43 11.90
C LYS A 830 40.84 -14.78 11.97
N ALA A 831 40.57 -15.66 11.02
CA ALA A 831 41.26 -16.95 10.90
C ALA A 831 42.76 -16.76 10.67
N PHE A 832 43.18 -15.86 9.78
CA PHE A 832 44.59 -15.57 9.54
C PHE A 832 45.31 -15.05 10.80
N ALA A 833 44.65 -14.21 11.60
CA ALA A 833 45.21 -13.69 12.85
C ALA A 833 45.30 -14.73 13.98
N GLN A 834 44.43 -15.74 13.98
CA GLN A 834 44.33 -16.73 15.06
C GLN A 834 44.98 -18.07 14.72
N ASN A 835 44.86 -18.52 13.47
CA ASN A 835 45.38 -19.77 12.94
C ASN A 835 45.49 -19.69 11.39
N PRO A 836 46.64 -19.27 10.85
CA PRO A 836 46.87 -19.12 9.41
C PRO A 836 46.53 -20.36 8.58
N ASP A 837 46.71 -21.56 9.15
CA ASP A 837 46.48 -22.84 8.46
C ASP A 837 45.00 -23.13 8.20
N ALA A 838 44.07 -22.40 8.83
CA ALA A 838 42.64 -22.52 8.59
C ALA A 838 42.16 -21.76 7.34
N VAL A 839 42.96 -20.82 6.82
CA VAL A 839 42.58 -19.93 5.70
C VAL A 839 42.31 -20.68 4.39
N PRO A 840 43.14 -21.67 3.97
CA PRO A 840 42.86 -22.46 2.77
C PRO A 840 41.50 -23.18 2.84
N ASN A 841 41.16 -23.73 4.00
CA ASN A 841 39.90 -24.46 4.21
C ASN A 841 38.68 -23.54 4.10
N ILE A 842 38.75 -22.32 4.66
CA ILE A 842 37.66 -21.31 4.55
C ILE A 842 37.51 -20.79 3.11
N ARG A 843 38.62 -20.67 2.36
CA ARG A 843 38.60 -20.31 0.94
C ARG A 843 38.04 -21.42 0.05
N ALA A 844 38.21 -22.68 0.46
CA ALA A 844 37.69 -23.83 -0.27
C ALA A 844 36.18 -24.07 -0.07
N LEU A 845 35.55 -23.47 0.95
CA LEU A 845 34.10 -23.58 1.16
C LEU A 845 33.34 -23.00 -0.04
N SER A 846 32.28 -23.72 -0.46
CA SER A 846 31.27 -23.16 -1.36
C SER A 846 30.57 -21.97 -0.69
N LEU A 847 29.89 -21.13 -1.48
CA LEU A 847 29.18 -19.97 -0.92
C LEU A 847 28.09 -20.41 0.07
N ASP A 848 27.37 -21.49 -0.25
CA ASP A 848 26.30 -22.03 0.58
C ASP A 848 26.84 -22.62 1.90
N ASP A 849 27.93 -23.38 1.84
CA ASP A 849 28.59 -23.91 3.04
C ASP A 849 29.15 -22.79 3.92
N PHE A 850 29.69 -21.73 3.30
CA PHE A 850 30.18 -20.56 4.01
C PHE A 850 29.04 -19.82 4.73
N ILE A 851 27.90 -19.63 4.06
CA ILE A 851 26.72 -18.99 4.65
C ILE A 851 26.20 -19.82 5.83
N GLN A 852 26.13 -21.14 5.66
CA GLN A 852 25.62 -22.03 6.69
C GLN A 852 26.54 -22.09 7.93
N LEU A 853 27.86 -22.07 7.75
CA LEU A 853 28.82 -22.08 8.86
C LEU A 853 28.96 -20.72 9.58
N TYR A 854 28.77 -19.60 8.88
CA TYR A 854 29.10 -18.25 9.38
C TYR A 854 27.93 -17.25 9.31
N ASP A 855 26.69 -17.76 9.41
CA ASP A 855 25.43 -16.97 9.45
C ASP A 855 25.44 -15.80 10.47
N PRO A 856 26.00 -15.94 11.70
CA PRO A 856 26.07 -14.83 12.65
C PRO A 856 26.92 -13.65 12.13
N GLU A 857 28.07 -13.93 11.52
CA GLU A 857 28.97 -12.92 10.95
C GLU A 857 28.36 -12.23 9.73
N ILE A 858 27.57 -12.96 8.94
CA ILE A 858 26.84 -12.43 7.79
C ILE A 858 25.70 -11.51 8.26
N LYS A 859 24.93 -11.93 9.26
CA LYS A 859 23.91 -11.09 9.90
C LYS A 859 24.49 -9.83 10.55
N ALA A 860 25.70 -9.92 11.09
CA ALA A 860 26.41 -8.76 11.64
C ALA A 860 26.90 -7.80 10.55
N ALA A 861 27.38 -8.31 9.40
CA ALA A 861 27.76 -7.50 8.25
C ALA A 861 26.56 -6.80 7.61
N LEU A 862 25.42 -7.49 7.50
CA LEU A 862 24.17 -6.92 7.00
C LEU A 862 23.58 -5.81 7.90
N ARG A 863 23.95 -5.76 9.18
CA ARG A 863 23.49 -4.75 10.15
C ARG A 863 24.31 -3.45 10.14
N ARG A 864 25.46 -3.41 9.47
CA ARG A 864 26.38 -2.26 9.48
C ARG A 864 26.85 -1.92 8.07
N VAL A 865 26.22 -0.93 7.46
CA VAL A 865 26.83 -0.21 6.33
C VAL A 865 27.55 1.00 6.94
N GLU A 866 28.83 0.83 7.26
CA GLU A 866 29.68 1.83 7.92
C GLU A 866 30.08 2.97 6.96
N SER A 867 30.18 4.20 7.47
CA SER A 867 30.57 5.38 6.69
C SER A 867 32.06 5.34 6.32
N GLU A 868 32.49 6.07 5.28
CA GLU A 868 33.91 6.17 4.90
C GLU A 868 34.79 6.67 6.06
N ASP A 869 34.22 7.54 6.92
CA ASP A 869 34.89 8.06 8.11
C ASP A 869 35.10 6.99 9.19
N ASP A 870 34.21 6.00 9.28
CA ASP A 870 34.37 4.86 10.19
C ASP A 870 35.52 3.95 9.74
N TRP A 871 35.65 3.71 8.43
CA TRP A 871 36.77 2.95 7.86
C TRP A 871 38.10 3.66 8.05
N LYS A 872 38.16 4.97 7.81
CA LYS A 872 39.36 5.78 8.05
C LYS A 872 39.78 5.72 9.51
N ARG A 873 38.81 5.78 10.43
CA ARG A 873 39.05 5.69 11.88
C ARG A 873 39.58 4.32 12.29
N GLU A 874 39.02 3.23 11.77
CA GLU A 874 39.48 1.86 12.07
C GLU A 874 40.85 1.57 11.45
N ALA A 875 41.08 1.96 10.20
CA ALA A 875 42.37 1.83 9.53
C ALA A 875 43.48 2.55 10.30
N LEU A 876 43.20 3.77 10.79
CA LEU A 876 44.14 4.56 11.55
C LEU A 876 44.43 3.97 12.94
N GLU A 877 43.44 3.35 13.60
CA GLU A 877 43.68 2.57 14.84
C GLU A 877 44.58 1.36 14.59
N GLU A 878 44.40 0.67 13.47
CA GLU A 878 45.21 -0.50 13.13
C GLU A 878 46.67 -0.12 12.82
N VAL A 879 46.89 0.95 12.05
CA VAL A 879 48.22 1.53 11.82
C VAL A 879 48.89 1.94 13.13
N LYS A 880 48.15 2.60 14.05
CA LYS A 880 48.66 2.98 15.36
C LYS A 880 49.13 1.78 16.18
N LYS A 881 48.36 0.67 16.16
CA LYS A 881 48.76 -0.57 16.83
C LYS A 881 50.02 -1.18 16.23
N ARG A 882 50.15 -1.18 14.89
CA ARG A 882 51.36 -1.69 14.21
C ARG A 882 52.59 -0.85 14.52
N ALA A 883 52.46 0.48 14.49
CA ALA A 883 53.54 1.38 14.87
C ALA A 883 54.00 1.15 16.32
N ALA A 884 53.05 0.98 17.25
CA ALA A 884 53.39 0.62 18.63
C ALA A 884 54.07 -0.75 18.74
N ALA A 885 53.65 -1.75 17.95
CA ALA A 885 54.25 -3.08 17.93
C ALA A 885 55.68 -3.07 17.36
N GLU A 886 55.93 -2.33 16.26
CA GLU A 886 57.26 -2.14 15.66
C GLU A 886 58.23 -1.50 16.64
N VAL A 887 57.81 -0.40 17.29
CA VAL A 887 58.64 0.31 18.28
C VAL A 887 58.93 -0.57 19.50
N ARG A 888 57.96 -1.39 19.91
CA ARG A 888 58.15 -2.38 20.98
C ARG A 888 59.15 -3.47 20.56
N ALA A 889 59.06 -3.97 19.34
CA ALA A 889 59.99 -4.97 18.79
C ALA A 889 61.42 -4.42 18.65
N ALA A 890 61.57 -3.12 18.41
CA ALA A 890 62.85 -2.43 18.42
C ALA A 890 63.43 -2.16 19.84
N GLY A 891 62.79 -2.69 20.89
CA GLY A 891 63.27 -2.58 22.28
C GLY A 891 62.88 -1.29 23.01
N ASN A 892 62.03 -0.44 22.42
CA ASN A 892 61.60 0.83 23.04
C ASN A 892 60.17 0.74 23.59
N ALA A 893 60.00 -0.02 24.68
CA ALA A 893 58.70 -0.26 25.30
C ALA A 893 57.97 1.02 25.77
N ARG A 894 58.74 2.03 26.21
CA ARG A 894 58.18 3.31 26.69
C ARG A 894 57.53 4.10 25.56
N GLU A 895 58.20 4.17 24.41
CA GLU A 895 57.66 4.86 23.24
C GLU A 895 56.48 4.10 22.62
N ALA A 896 56.52 2.76 22.61
CA ALA A 896 55.39 1.95 22.20
C ALA A 896 54.13 2.21 23.06
N ALA A 897 54.31 2.30 24.39
CA ALA A 897 53.22 2.66 25.30
C ALA A 897 52.70 4.08 25.04
N ARG A 898 53.60 5.03 24.73
CA ARG A 898 53.23 6.40 24.36
C ARG A 898 52.37 6.43 23.10
N ILE A 899 52.78 5.74 22.03
CA ILE A 899 52.03 5.64 20.76
C ILE A 899 50.65 5.00 21.00
N GLN A 900 50.60 3.94 21.79
CA GLN A 900 49.35 3.23 22.09
C GLN A 900 48.35 4.10 22.87
N GLY A 901 48.83 5.04 23.70
CA GLY A 901 48.03 6.00 24.45
C GLY A 901 47.59 7.25 23.68
N MET A 902 48.08 7.48 22.46
CA MET A 902 47.69 8.65 21.66
C MET A 902 46.26 8.52 21.12
N GLY A 903 45.54 9.65 21.13
CA GLY A 903 44.32 9.79 20.35
C GLY A 903 44.63 9.80 18.84
N LEU A 904 43.69 9.37 17.99
CA LEU A 904 43.92 9.23 16.55
C LEU A 904 44.34 10.52 15.84
N LYS A 905 43.79 11.67 16.23
CA LYS A 905 44.22 12.99 15.72
C LYS A 905 45.66 13.30 16.13
N GLU A 906 46.03 12.99 17.36
CA GLU A 906 47.40 13.20 17.85
C GLU A 906 48.40 12.25 17.17
N PHE A 907 48.02 10.98 16.99
CA PHE A 907 48.80 9.99 16.26
C PHE A 907 49.03 10.42 14.81
N SER A 908 47.98 10.87 14.12
CA SER A 908 48.10 11.35 12.72
C SER A 908 49.00 12.57 12.59
N ALA A 909 48.95 13.49 13.55
CA ALA A 909 49.79 14.69 13.55
C ALA A 909 51.26 14.37 13.86
N LYS A 910 51.53 13.39 14.73
CA LYS A 910 52.89 13.02 15.14
C LYS A 910 53.59 12.03 14.21
N PHE A 911 52.82 11.18 13.51
CA PHE A 911 53.33 10.17 12.58
C PHE A 911 52.57 10.24 11.24
N PRO A 912 52.63 11.38 10.53
CA PRO A 912 51.89 11.57 9.29
C PRO A 912 52.25 10.52 8.23
N GLU A 913 53.51 10.08 8.18
CA GLU A 913 53.99 9.04 7.27
C GLU A 913 53.39 7.66 7.58
N LYS A 914 53.15 7.35 8.85
CA LYS A 914 52.46 6.12 9.24
C LYS A 914 50.96 6.26 9.00
N ALA A 915 50.38 7.41 9.34
CA ALA A 915 48.96 7.68 9.14
C ALA A 915 48.51 7.63 7.67
N ALA A 916 49.37 8.02 6.73
CA ALA A 916 49.11 7.85 5.29
C ALA A 916 48.89 6.38 4.87
N LEU A 917 49.49 5.42 5.58
CA LEU A 917 49.25 3.99 5.35
C LEU A 917 47.82 3.56 5.71
N ALA A 918 47.06 4.39 6.44
CA ALA A 918 45.66 4.12 6.74
C ALA A 918 44.80 4.29 5.48
N ASP A 919 45.16 5.19 4.56
CA ASP A 919 44.43 5.39 3.30
C ASP A 919 44.50 4.14 2.40
N ASP A 920 45.60 3.39 2.46
CA ASP A 920 45.77 2.10 1.76
C ASP A 920 44.94 0.96 2.37
N LEU A 921 44.47 1.12 3.61
CA LEU A 921 43.64 0.14 4.32
C LEU A 921 42.15 0.48 4.23
N VAL A 922 41.80 1.70 3.79
CA VAL A 922 40.42 2.10 3.51
C VAL A 922 40.00 1.48 2.18
N PRO A 923 38.92 0.67 2.13
CA PRO A 923 38.45 0.11 0.86
C PRO A 923 38.06 1.23 -0.11
N LEU A 924 38.71 1.28 -1.27
CA LEU A 924 38.48 2.32 -2.28
C LEU A 924 37.05 2.25 -2.85
N PRO A 925 36.41 3.39 -3.17
CA PRO A 925 35.21 3.42 -4.00
C PRO A 925 35.45 2.71 -5.35
N GLU A 926 34.38 2.18 -5.97
CA GLU A 926 34.39 1.28 -7.14
C GLU A 926 35.32 1.70 -8.31
N ALA A 927 35.69 2.98 -8.45
CA ALA A 927 36.61 3.47 -9.47
C ALA A 927 38.11 3.23 -9.16
N GLY A 928 38.51 3.22 -7.87
CA GLY A 928 39.91 3.06 -7.46
C GLY A 928 40.39 1.61 -7.50
N GLN A 929 39.54 0.67 -7.09
CA GLN A 929 39.81 -0.77 -7.22
C GLN A 929 39.93 -1.19 -8.70
N PHE A 930 39.13 -0.56 -9.57
CA PHE A 930 39.17 -0.78 -11.02
C PHE A 930 40.47 -0.32 -11.68
N ALA A 931 41.06 0.79 -11.24
CA ALA A 931 42.33 1.29 -11.75
C ALA A 931 43.51 0.37 -11.36
N LEU A 932 43.54 -0.11 -10.11
CA LEU A 932 44.54 -1.06 -9.62
C LEU A 932 44.43 -2.44 -10.28
N ASP A 933 43.20 -2.89 -10.59
CA ASP A 933 42.97 -4.13 -11.31
C ASP A 933 43.35 -4.01 -12.81
N LEU A 934 43.27 -2.81 -13.40
CA LEU A 934 43.78 -2.51 -14.74
C LEU A 934 45.31 -2.49 -14.79
N GLU A 935 45.97 -1.84 -13.84
CA GLU A 935 47.44 -1.85 -13.72
C GLU A 935 47.99 -3.26 -13.50
N ARG A 936 47.25 -4.11 -12.77
CA ARG A 936 47.58 -5.54 -12.64
C ARG A 936 47.40 -6.29 -13.95
N ALA A 937 46.36 -6.01 -14.73
CA ALA A 937 46.12 -6.66 -16.02
C ALA A 937 47.21 -6.36 -17.07
N GLU A 938 47.79 -5.15 -17.05
CA GLU A 938 48.95 -4.78 -17.87
C GLU A 938 50.23 -5.51 -17.44
N GLN A 939 50.43 -5.74 -16.13
CA GLN A 939 51.60 -6.47 -15.61
C GLN A 939 51.61 -7.98 -15.93
N ILE A 940 50.48 -8.56 -16.33
CA ILE A 940 50.35 -9.99 -16.73
C ILE A 940 50.22 -10.21 -18.25
N GLY A 941 50.42 -9.18 -19.08
CA GLY A 941 50.63 -9.34 -20.52
C GLY A 941 49.37 -9.67 -21.34
N GLY A 942 48.20 -9.17 -20.97
CA GLY A 942 46.98 -9.32 -21.78
C GLY A 942 46.83 -8.24 -22.87
N GLN A 943 46.86 -8.60 -24.15
CA GLN A 943 46.45 -7.71 -25.25
C GLN A 943 44.92 -7.73 -25.42
N ILE A 944 44.32 -6.54 -25.47
CA ILE A 944 42.90 -6.33 -25.83
C ILE A 944 42.84 -6.00 -27.33
N LEU A 945 42.03 -6.75 -28.09
CA LEU A 945 41.68 -6.42 -29.48
C LEU A 945 40.63 -5.30 -29.50
N ASP A 946 40.90 -4.26 -30.29
CA ASP A 946 40.07 -3.08 -30.45
C ASP A 946 38.75 -3.39 -31.20
N ALA A 947 37.62 -3.04 -30.59
CA ALA A 947 36.28 -3.22 -31.15
C ALA A 947 35.98 -2.30 -32.35
N GLY A 948 36.86 -1.33 -32.65
CA GLY A 948 36.73 -0.39 -33.76
C GLY A 948 36.81 -0.99 -35.17
N ASN A 949 37.12 -2.29 -35.32
CA ASN A 949 37.39 -2.93 -36.62
C ASN A 949 36.32 -3.93 -37.12
N LEU A 950 35.13 -4.01 -36.52
CA LEU A 950 34.04 -4.88 -37.00
C LEU A 950 32.91 -4.07 -37.67
N PRO A 951 32.69 -4.19 -39.00
CA PRO A 951 31.60 -3.48 -39.67
C PRO A 951 30.23 -4.08 -39.35
N GLN A 952 29.25 -3.23 -39.02
CA GLN A 952 27.86 -3.62 -38.76
C GLN A 952 27.12 -3.97 -40.07
N ILE A 953 26.39 -5.09 -40.07
CA ILE A 953 25.72 -5.64 -41.27
C ILE A 953 24.33 -4.99 -41.54
N ALA A 954 23.69 -4.41 -40.53
CA ALA A 954 22.37 -3.78 -40.67
C ALA A 954 22.30 -2.41 -39.96
N GLU A 955 21.76 -1.41 -40.67
CA GLU A 955 21.36 -0.09 -40.14
C GLU A 955 19.85 0.07 -40.39
N ASP A 956 19.09 0.37 -39.33
CA ASP A 956 17.65 0.69 -39.41
C ASP A 956 16.77 -0.33 -40.17
N GLY A 957 17.04 -1.62 -39.99
CA GLY A 957 16.25 -2.69 -40.63
C GLY A 957 16.44 -2.78 -42.15
N LYS A 958 17.46 -2.10 -42.68
CA LYS A 958 17.93 -2.22 -44.06
C LYS A 958 19.38 -2.71 -44.06
N LEU A 959 19.72 -3.46 -45.09
CA LEU A 959 21.10 -3.90 -45.28
C LEU A 959 21.98 -2.67 -45.48
N GLY A 960 23.05 -2.53 -44.69
CA GLY A 960 23.98 -1.40 -44.85
C GLY A 960 24.51 -1.37 -46.28
N LYS A 961 24.69 -0.18 -46.87
CA LYS A 961 25.05 0.01 -48.29
C LYS A 961 26.29 -0.79 -48.74
N GLY A 962 27.21 -1.11 -47.82
CA GLY A 962 28.41 -1.91 -48.09
C GLY A 962 28.19 -3.41 -48.23
N TRP A 963 26.99 -3.93 -47.94
CA TRP A 963 26.69 -5.36 -47.94
C TRP A 963 25.66 -5.78 -49.01
N ALA A 964 25.10 -4.83 -49.76
CA ALA A 964 24.15 -5.12 -50.84
C ALA A 964 24.81 -5.95 -51.95
N GLY A 965 24.46 -7.25 -52.02
CA GLY A 965 24.99 -8.21 -52.99
C GLY A 965 26.26 -8.95 -52.55
N ALA A 966 26.75 -8.75 -51.33
CA ALA A 966 27.94 -9.44 -50.82
C ALA A 966 27.59 -10.82 -50.22
N GLN A 967 28.41 -11.84 -50.53
CA GLN A 967 28.42 -13.11 -49.81
C GLN A 967 29.19 -12.95 -48.49
N VAL A 968 28.64 -13.45 -47.39
CA VAL A 968 29.32 -13.45 -46.09
C VAL A 968 30.46 -14.48 -46.13
N PRO A 969 31.70 -14.14 -45.73
CA PRO A 969 32.82 -15.07 -45.80
C PRO A 969 32.60 -16.33 -44.95
N SER A 970 33.01 -17.50 -45.45
CA SER A 970 32.92 -18.77 -44.72
C SER A 970 33.92 -18.82 -43.57
N GLY A 971 33.42 -18.79 -42.33
CA GLY A 971 34.23 -18.99 -41.12
C GLY A 971 33.40 -19.64 -40.01
N THR A 972 33.96 -20.65 -39.36
CA THR A 972 33.39 -21.31 -38.18
C THR A 972 33.40 -20.35 -36.99
N TRP A 973 32.23 -19.91 -36.56
CA TRP A 973 32.04 -19.20 -35.30
C TRP A 973 32.18 -20.20 -34.14
N LYS A 974 33.18 -20.02 -33.28
CA LYS A 974 33.34 -20.84 -32.07
C LYS A 974 32.30 -20.42 -31.02
N PRO A 975 31.79 -21.36 -30.19
CA PRO A 975 30.91 -21.03 -29.08
C PRO A 975 31.66 -20.18 -28.04
N THR A 976 31.05 -19.10 -27.57
CA THR A 976 31.60 -18.30 -26.47
C THR A 976 30.97 -18.75 -25.15
N GLU A 977 31.81 -19.13 -24.18
CA GLU A 977 31.43 -19.27 -22.78
C GLU A 977 31.17 -17.90 -22.14
N PHE A 978 30.20 -17.84 -21.23
CA PHE A 978 29.84 -16.62 -20.52
C PHE A 978 30.92 -16.23 -19.50
N VAL A 979 31.62 -15.13 -19.76
CA VAL A 979 32.29 -14.32 -18.73
C VAL A 979 31.77 -12.88 -18.89
N GLY A 980 31.07 -12.40 -17.86
CA GLY A 980 30.31 -11.15 -17.94
C GLY A 980 31.18 -9.90 -17.98
N ASN A 981 30.87 -9.00 -18.93
CA ASN A 981 30.81 -7.56 -18.67
C ASN A 981 29.97 -6.81 -19.72
N ARG A 982 29.11 -5.92 -19.20
CA ARG A 982 28.40 -4.77 -19.83
C ARG A 982 27.53 -5.03 -21.07
N GLY A 983 26.22 -5.13 -20.80
CA GLY A 983 25.17 -5.31 -21.80
C GLY A 983 24.95 -4.10 -22.72
N SER A 984 25.24 -4.29 -24.00
CA SER A 984 24.18 -4.27 -25.01
C SER A 984 24.03 -5.71 -25.51
N VAL A 985 22.83 -6.28 -25.44
CA VAL A 985 22.55 -7.59 -26.05
C VAL A 985 22.07 -7.31 -27.47
N ARG A 986 22.96 -7.49 -28.46
CA ARG A 986 22.51 -7.67 -29.85
C ARG A 986 22.12 -9.13 -30.03
N MET A 987 20.89 -9.39 -30.46
CA MET A 987 20.52 -10.72 -30.95
C MET A 987 21.38 -11.04 -32.17
N GLN A 988 22.16 -12.11 -32.12
CA GLN A 988 22.78 -12.71 -33.29
C GLN A 988 22.08 -14.04 -33.57
N GLY A 989 21.36 -14.10 -34.68
CA GLY A 989 20.79 -15.34 -35.20
C GLY A 989 21.87 -16.19 -35.88
N PHE A 990 21.65 -17.51 -35.92
CA PHE A 990 22.46 -18.40 -36.75
C PHE A 990 22.11 -18.20 -38.22
N VAL A 991 23.15 -18.13 -39.06
CA VAL A 991 23.03 -18.06 -40.51
C VAL A 991 23.89 -19.19 -41.09
N PRO A 992 23.32 -20.11 -41.90
CA PRO A 992 24.10 -21.13 -42.57
C PRO A 992 25.10 -20.48 -43.54
N ALA A 993 26.22 -21.17 -43.83
CA ALA A 993 27.38 -20.61 -44.52
C ALA A 993 27.11 -20.11 -45.96
N ASP A 994 25.91 -20.36 -46.49
CA ASP A 994 25.45 -20.01 -47.82
C ASP A 994 24.32 -18.95 -47.84
N ALA A 995 23.88 -18.43 -46.69
CA ALA A 995 22.72 -17.54 -46.69
C ALA A 995 23.05 -16.16 -47.27
N ASN A 996 22.22 -15.73 -48.22
CA ASN A 996 22.31 -14.43 -48.85
C ASN A 996 21.83 -13.31 -47.91
N ALA A 997 22.63 -12.24 -47.77
CA ALA A 997 22.31 -11.08 -46.94
C ALA A 997 20.93 -10.44 -47.25
N GLY A 998 20.51 -10.47 -48.52
CA GLY A 998 19.19 -10.02 -48.95
C GLY A 998 18.04 -10.92 -48.45
N GLN A 999 18.28 -12.23 -48.31
CA GLN A 999 17.30 -13.18 -47.78
C GLN A 999 17.14 -13.05 -46.26
N ILE A 1000 18.23 -12.71 -45.56
CA ILE A 1000 18.23 -12.36 -44.13
C ILE A 1000 17.40 -11.09 -43.90
N ALA A 1001 17.63 -10.04 -44.71
CA ALA A 1001 16.86 -8.80 -44.63
C ALA A 1001 15.37 -9.00 -44.96
N ALA A 1002 15.06 -9.84 -45.96
CA ALA A 1002 13.68 -10.20 -46.30
C ALA A 1002 12.98 -10.98 -45.17
N ASN A 1003 13.68 -11.92 -44.51
CA ASN A 1003 13.14 -12.67 -43.36
C ASN A 1003 12.96 -11.80 -42.10
N MET A 1004 13.79 -10.78 -41.90
CA MET A 1004 13.60 -9.78 -40.84
C MET A 1004 12.40 -8.86 -41.12
N GLN A 1005 12.18 -8.48 -42.39
CA GLN A 1005 11.03 -7.68 -42.81
C GLN A 1005 9.72 -8.49 -42.86
N SER A 1006 9.78 -9.80 -43.06
CA SER A 1006 8.62 -10.69 -43.10
C SER A 1006 8.17 -11.16 -41.71
N THR A 1007 8.40 -10.39 -40.64
CA THR A 1007 8.05 -10.74 -39.25
C THR A 1007 6.54 -10.85 -39.04
N GLN A 1008 5.93 -11.91 -39.57
CA GLN A 1008 4.88 -12.69 -38.91
C GLN A 1008 5.51 -13.45 -37.72
N GLY A 1009 6.14 -12.71 -36.80
CA GLY A 1009 6.75 -13.26 -35.59
C GLY A 1009 5.72 -13.42 -34.47
N LEU A 1010 6.06 -14.19 -33.44
CA LEU A 1010 5.25 -14.50 -32.25
C LEU A 1010 4.43 -13.33 -31.70
N GLN A 1011 4.98 -12.11 -31.71
CA GLN A 1011 4.27 -10.90 -31.27
C GLN A 1011 3.02 -10.57 -32.10
N GLY A 1012 3.02 -10.85 -33.40
CA GLY A 1012 1.86 -10.63 -34.28
C GLY A 1012 0.73 -11.64 -34.07
N ASP A 1013 1.03 -12.87 -33.64
CA ASP A 1013 0.01 -13.89 -33.39
C ASP A 1013 -0.45 -13.94 -31.92
N VAL A 1014 0.41 -13.59 -30.95
CA VAL A 1014 0.00 -13.33 -29.55
C VAL A 1014 -0.83 -12.05 -29.47
N ALA A 1015 -0.57 -11.03 -30.28
CA ALA A 1015 -1.44 -9.85 -30.40
C ALA A 1015 -2.77 -10.14 -31.14
N LYS A 1016 -2.82 -11.18 -31.98
CA LYS A 1016 -4.08 -11.71 -32.57
C LYS A 1016 -4.85 -12.64 -31.63
N SER A 1017 -4.38 -12.87 -30.40
CA SER A 1017 -5.13 -13.62 -29.39
C SER A 1017 -6.51 -13.02 -29.10
N GLY A 1018 -6.84 -11.84 -29.63
CA GLY A 1018 -8.23 -11.39 -29.75
C GLY A 1018 -8.81 -10.77 -28.48
N LEU A 1019 -8.03 -10.72 -27.39
CA LEU A 1019 -8.40 -9.93 -26.22
C LEU A 1019 -7.97 -8.48 -26.42
N SER A 1020 -8.94 -7.59 -26.48
CA SER A 1020 -8.71 -6.15 -26.35
C SER A 1020 -8.09 -5.83 -24.98
N THR A 1021 -7.39 -4.69 -24.90
CA THR A 1021 -6.83 -4.20 -23.63
C THR A 1021 -7.88 -4.10 -22.53
N THR A 1022 -9.12 -3.77 -22.90
CA THR A 1022 -10.28 -3.68 -22.00
C THR A 1022 -10.69 -5.05 -21.50
N GLU A 1023 -10.88 -6.04 -22.39
CA GLU A 1023 -11.24 -7.41 -21.98
C GLU A 1023 -10.18 -8.01 -21.05
N PHE A 1024 -8.89 -7.76 -21.33
CA PHE A 1024 -7.80 -8.19 -20.45
C PHE A 1024 -7.90 -7.57 -19.05
N HIS A 1025 -8.26 -6.29 -18.98
CA HIS A 1025 -8.41 -5.58 -17.70
C HIS A 1025 -9.64 -6.09 -16.94
N ASP A 1026 -10.76 -6.29 -17.62
CA ASP A 1026 -12.01 -6.80 -17.03
C ASP A 1026 -11.83 -8.23 -16.49
N ILE A 1027 -11.15 -9.10 -17.25
CA ILE A 1027 -10.86 -10.48 -16.80
C ILE A 1027 -9.95 -10.44 -15.57
N ALA A 1028 -8.88 -9.62 -15.60
CA ALA A 1028 -7.95 -9.53 -14.47
C ALA A 1028 -8.62 -8.96 -13.21
N ASP A 1029 -9.44 -7.91 -13.35
CA ASP A 1029 -10.20 -7.33 -12.25
C ASP A 1029 -11.21 -8.33 -11.68
N GLU A 1030 -11.93 -9.06 -12.53
CA GLU A 1030 -12.90 -10.06 -12.08
C GLU A 1030 -12.20 -11.26 -11.40
N ILE A 1031 -11.02 -11.71 -11.88
CA ILE A 1031 -10.20 -12.71 -11.19
C ILE A 1031 -9.79 -12.20 -9.79
N VAL A 1032 -9.33 -10.95 -9.69
CA VAL A 1032 -8.92 -10.35 -8.41
C VAL A 1032 -10.11 -10.18 -7.47
N LYS A 1033 -11.26 -9.71 -7.97
CA LYS A 1033 -12.51 -9.52 -7.22
C LYS A 1033 -13.05 -10.86 -6.72
N ARG A 1034 -13.07 -11.89 -7.58
CA ARG A 1034 -13.39 -13.26 -7.16
C ARG A 1034 -12.36 -13.76 -6.15
N GLY A 1035 -11.08 -13.48 -6.31
CA GLY A 1035 -10.07 -13.79 -5.30
C GLY A 1035 -10.36 -13.16 -3.92
N LYS A 1036 -10.96 -11.96 -3.88
CA LYS A 1036 -11.23 -11.19 -2.64
C LYS A 1036 -12.56 -11.51 -1.95
N ASN A 1037 -13.65 -11.76 -2.70
CA ASN A 1037 -15.03 -11.72 -2.19
C ASN A 1037 -15.46 -12.85 -1.22
N GLN A 1038 -14.55 -13.71 -0.75
CA GLN A 1038 -14.85 -14.74 0.26
C GLN A 1038 -13.80 -14.86 1.37
N SER A 1039 -12.79 -13.96 1.44
CA SER A 1039 -11.89 -13.88 2.59
C SER A 1039 -12.47 -13.06 3.76
N LYS A 1040 -13.67 -12.52 3.58
CA LYS A 1040 -14.58 -12.01 4.62
C LYS A 1040 -15.66 -13.06 4.84
#